data_AF-A0A7J3TU99-F1
#
_entry.id   AF-A0A7J3TU99-F1
#
_cell.length_a   1.000
_cell.length_b   1.000
_cell.length_c   1.000
_cell.angle_alpha   90.00
_cell.angle_beta   90.00
_cell.angle_gamma   90.00
#
_symmetry.space_group_name_H-M   'P 1'
#
loop_
_entity.id
_entity.type
_entity.pdbx_description
1 polymer ?
#
loop_
_entity_poly.entity_id
_entity_poly.type
_entity_poly.pdbx_seq_one_letter_code
_entity_poly.pdbx_strand_id
1 'polypeptide(L)'
;MVKKGVAIFLISVIILTFLISFAYYVSAQTTTEEEKVAKAYDWLTKQVKGKWQNLNVKQHVFSVLALRCNESYFSAGNSSLHAKKFSSQNMSCWGIATKPTSPDGCFLVETAMAKIALDSWGDNTTKVTNWLLSRNMTQVQGINWYLQIDVERGSSASCEIIYGGNEERMFEIAADKKVSIVNGTSKCFYVDPSEPYWFRIKPDEGCYSYTYTIKCWSNATTYKASLLYKKTNSATWHVSSETESGRPGVPGSNKLEDQPNPLELEAISYCLSNPVNIGQGCDYEGTAWAAYALATSASTKEREQAKKFVPYLVVFSEDNIRFFPPSFLYPITSSERYSNEILASQKVVGTDKGYWLIQPNVYGRVYDTAHAGLALGTTGGDAITKAKNYLLANQGSDGNLVVAAYGETGKDPIRDTAFALWVFWPGQCPGIGPGAGGNCAEMGPDYVCTSNITCDPDWIEIPDLYCEFGEICCKYVGAGGAECTTAGGSCKDLCGNNENEFEIETVFCPDWKYCCKAYSEAYCNETSGEICDEANGYACQGNEVDTLDGKCCLGSCIPNNTAEQNCIDIGFPCSSDQVCINKITWEVVPFTPTQDENRCCVGTSVKCIQDKLCSSIGEKCSLGEECSGNIVETKDEEECCEGQCLETCSKKGGDYCYAEEQCSGGHFETSSEGPRCCVGGTCKKPTSLWWLWIIIILVILGGGAAYYFLIVKKKPKQPKEKISPFGGPGLFPVSPIVRAPSATTAITTPKPQFPQPRPRPIQAQPKSQPKPTPTMPMMKPMAAMAGTGATA
;
A
#
# COMPACT_ATOMS: atom_id res chain seq x y z
N MET A 1 50.28 -6.69 69.26
CA MET A 1 49.94 -7.31 67.95
C MET A 1 48.43 -7.50 67.72
N VAL A 2 47.61 -7.70 68.76
CA VAL A 2 46.16 -7.93 68.63
C VAL A 2 45.37 -6.77 67.97
N LYS A 3 45.73 -5.49 68.21
CA LYS A 3 45.02 -4.33 67.61
C LYS A 3 45.20 -4.17 66.09
N LYS A 4 46.28 -4.70 65.49
CA LYS A 4 46.48 -4.62 64.03
C LYS A 4 45.65 -5.68 63.28
N GLY A 5 45.39 -6.84 63.91
CA GLY A 5 44.56 -7.89 63.30
C GLY A 5 43.09 -7.50 63.18
N VAL A 6 42.53 -6.80 64.17
CA VAL A 6 41.13 -6.36 64.17
C VAL A 6 40.84 -5.34 63.06
N ALA A 7 41.77 -4.40 62.81
CA ALA A 7 41.62 -3.40 61.75
C ALA A 7 41.65 -4.03 60.34
N ILE A 8 42.52 -5.02 60.13
CA ILE A 8 42.61 -5.76 58.84
C ILE A 8 41.34 -6.58 58.61
N PHE A 9 40.79 -7.21 59.66
CA PHE A 9 39.54 -7.95 59.56
C PHE A 9 38.34 -7.04 59.22
N LEU A 10 38.22 -5.87 59.86
CA LEU A 10 37.15 -4.91 59.55
C LEU A 10 37.23 -4.37 58.11
N ILE A 11 38.44 -4.06 57.62
CA ILE A 11 38.63 -3.62 56.23
C ILE A 11 38.28 -4.74 55.25
N SER A 12 38.66 -5.99 55.56
CA SER A 12 38.28 -7.17 54.75
C SER A 12 36.76 -7.36 54.68
N VAL A 13 36.04 -7.14 55.78
CA VAL A 13 34.58 -7.26 55.81
C VAL A 13 33.91 -6.14 55.01
N ILE A 14 34.41 -4.91 55.09
CA ILE A 14 33.87 -3.77 54.31
C ILE A 14 34.12 -3.94 52.81
N ILE A 15 35.30 -4.43 52.42
CA ILE A 15 35.59 -4.73 51.01
C ILE A 15 34.69 -5.86 50.52
N LEU A 16 34.48 -6.90 51.33
CA LEU A 16 33.61 -8.02 50.96
C LEU A 16 32.14 -7.59 50.84
N THR A 17 31.62 -6.76 51.74
CA THR A 17 30.26 -6.22 51.59
C THR A 17 30.14 -5.30 50.39
N PHE A 18 31.15 -4.46 50.11
CA PHE A 18 31.15 -3.62 48.91
C PHE A 18 31.17 -4.46 47.62
N LEU A 19 31.95 -5.55 47.58
CA LEU A 19 32.00 -6.46 46.43
C LEU A 19 30.69 -7.23 46.25
N ILE A 20 30.04 -7.67 47.33
CA ILE A 20 28.73 -8.32 47.26
C ILE A 20 27.67 -7.32 46.79
N SER A 21 27.65 -6.09 47.34
CA SER A 21 26.73 -5.04 46.89
C SER A 21 26.97 -4.65 45.43
N PHE A 22 28.22 -4.60 44.98
CA PHE A 22 28.57 -4.32 43.58
C PHE A 22 28.15 -5.46 42.66
N ALA A 23 28.35 -6.72 43.05
CA ALA A 23 27.89 -7.88 42.28
C ALA A 23 26.36 -7.94 42.15
N TYR A 24 25.62 -7.65 43.23
CA TYR A 24 24.15 -7.53 43.18
C TYR A 24 23.67 -6.36 42.31
N TYR A 25 24.42 -5.26 42.26
CA TYR A 25 24.10 -4.12 41.39
C TYR A 25 24.35 -4.43 39.91
N VAL A 26 25.42 -5.18 39.60
CA VAL A 26 25.78 -5.57 38.22
C VAL A 26 24.83 -6.65 37.68
N SER A 27 24.37 -7.59 38.50
CA SER A 27 23.40 -8.62 38.06
C SER A 27 21.97 -8.08 37.88
N ALA A 28 21.64 -6.91 38.44
CA ALA A 28 20.29 -6.35 38.43
C ALA A 28 19.96 -5.46 37.21
N GLN A 29 20.88 -5.29 36.24
CA GLN A 29 20.69 -4.30 35.16
C GLN A 29 20.76 -4.83 33.72
N THR A 30 21.06 -6.10 33.48
CA THR A 30 20.88 -6.67 32.13
C THR A 30 19.47 -7.22 32.01
N THR A 31 18.47 -6.33 31.99
CA THR A 31 17.16 -6.70 31.45
C THR A 31 17.39 -7.09 29.99
N THR A 32 17.03 -8.31 29.64
CA THR A 32 17.23 -8.81 28.28
C THR A 32 16.33 -8.04 27.32
N GLU A 33 16.68 -8.03 26.03
CA GLU A 33 15.80 -7.48 24.99
C GLU A 33 14.40 -8.10 25.08
N GLU A 34 14.33 -9.42 25.22
CA GLU A 34 13.09 -10.19 25.38
C GLU A 34 12.21 -9.67 26.53
N GLU A 35 12.77 -9.42 27.71
CA GLU A 35 12.01 -8.91 28.85
C GLU A 35 11.41 -7.52 28.58
N LYS A 36 12.17 -6.64 27.91
CA LYS A 36 11.69 -5.29 27.58
C LYS A 36 10.65 -5.33 26.47
N VAL A 37 10.83 -6.18 25.46
CA VAL A 37 9.86 -6.36 24.38
C VAL A 37 8.56 -6.96 24.92
N ALA A 38 8.64 -8.00 25.75
CA ALA A 38 7.49 -8.59 26.43
C ALA A 38 6.73 -7.54 27.25
N LYS A 39 7.46 -6.67 27.97
CA LYS A 39 6.85 -5.56 28.72
C LYS A 39 6.12 -4.55 27.83
N ALA A 40 6.63 -4.26 26.64
CA ALA A 40 5.97 -3.37 25.67
C ALA A 40 4.68 -4.00 25.12
N TYR A 41 4.72 -5.29 24.80
CA TYR A 41 3.53 -6.03 24.39
C TYR A 41 2.48 -6.12 25.50
N ASP A 42 2.88 -6.45 26.73
CA ASP A 42 2.00 -6.45 27.90
C ASP A 42 1.31 -5.10 28.10
N TRP A 43 2.06 -4.02 27.91
CA TRP A 43 1.51 -2.68 27.95
C TRP A 43 0.46 -2.47 26.87
N LEU A 44 0.77 -2.81 25.61
CA LEU A 44 -0.14 -2.64 24.47
C LEU A 44 -1.42 -3.46 24.66
N THR A 45 -1.28 -4.73 25.07
CA THR A 45 -2.39 -5.63 25.35
C THR A 45 -3.35 -5.06 26.41
N LYS A 46 -2.84 -4.42 27.47
CA LYS A 46 -3.67 -3.72 28.47
C LYS A 46 -4.43 -2.50 27.91
N GLN A 47 -3.87 -1.85 26.87
CA GLN A 47 -4.54 -0.74 26.21
C GLN A 47 -5.68 -1.19 25.29
N VAL A 48 -5.58 -2.36 24.67
CA VAL A 48 -6.57 -2.83 23.68
C VAL A 48 -7.62 -3.79 24.24
N LYS A 49 -7.31 -4.55 25.30
CA LYS A 49 -8.21 -5.55 25.88
C LYS A 49 -9.56 -4.93 26.27
N GLY A 50 -10.63 -5.36 25.58
CA GLY A 50 -12.00 -4.87 25.77
C GLY A 50 -12.25 -3.43 25.27
N LYS A 51 -11.30 -2.83 24.55
CA LYS A 51 -11.29 -1.41 24.18
C LYS A 51 -11.08 -1.15 22.69
N TRP A 52 -11.06 -2.18 21.84
CA TRP A 52 -10.86 -2.06 20.38
C TRP A 52 -11.78 -1.01 19.74
N GLN A 53 -13.05 -0.98 20.14
CA GLN A 53 -14.04 -0.02 19.65
C GLN A 53 -13.68 1.45 19.95
N ASN A 54 -12.88 1.72 20.98
CA ASN A 54 -12.49 3.06 21.40
C ASN A 54 -11.23 3.56 20.69
N LEU A 55 -10.49 2.69 20.01
CA LEU A 55 -9.28 3.07 19.29
C LEU A 55 -9.63 3.87 18.02
N ASN A 56 -8.81 4.86 17.69
CA ASN A 56 -8.85 5.43 16.34
C ASN A 56 -8.25 4.42 15.34
N VAL A 57 -8.48 4.61 14.04
CA VAL A 57 -8.11 3.59 13.03
C VAL A 57 -6.60 3.37 12.97
N LYS A 58 -5.77 4.40 13.14
CA LYS A 58 -4.29 4.24 13.15
C LYS A 58 -3.84 3.40 14.36
N GLN A 59 -4.36 3.71 15.55
CA GLN A 59 -4.10 2.92 16.76
C GLN A 59 -4.56 1.48 16.57
N HIS A 60 -5.75 1.29 15.98
CA HIS A 60 -6.36 0.01 15.74
C HIS A 60 -5.51 -0.85 14.80
N VAL A 61 -5.21 -0.34 13.60
CA VAL A 61 -4.43 -1.04 12.56
C VAL A 61 -3.10 -1.51 13.11
N PHE A 62 -2.29 -0.60 13.68
CA PHE A 62 -0.97 -0.99 14.19
C PHE A 62 -1.07 -1.94 15.37
N SER A 63 -2.10 -1.83 16.22
CA SER A 63 -2.29 -2.76 17.34
C SER A 63 -2.61 -4.16 16.86
N VAL A 64 -3.46 -4.33 15.83
CA VAL A 64 -3.75 -5.66 15.29
C VAL A 64 -2.53 -6.25 14.59
N LEU A 65 -1.82 -5.44 13.80
CA LEU A 65 -0.58 -5.87 13.14
C LEU A 65 0.50 -6.30 14.15
N ALA A 66 0.67 -5.55 15.24
CA ALA A 66 1.62 -5.90 16.29
C ALA A 66 1.23 -7.18 17.04
N LEU A 67 -0.06 -7.35 17.34
CA LEU A 67 -0.60 -8.47 18.12
C LEU A 67 -0.99 -9.68 17.27
N ARG A 68 -0.57 -9.74 16.00
CA ARG A 68 -0.94 -10.80 15.05
C ARG A 68 -0.61 -12.21 15.53
N CYS A 69 0.42 -12.34 16.36
CA CYS A 69 0.84 -13.64 16.86
C CYS A 69 -0.16 -14.23 17.87
N ASN A 70 -1.09 -13.43 18.40
CA ASN A 70 -2.11 -13.89 19.34
C ASN A 70 -3.48 -13.90 18.67
N GLU A 71 -3.94 -15.08 18.29
CA GLU A 71 -5.19 -15.31 17.56
C GLU A 71 -6.41 -14.65 18.24
N SER A 72 -6.49 -14.69 19.58
CA SER A 72 -7.60 -14.09 20.31
C SER A 72 -7.64 -12.56 20.17
N TYR A 73 -6.50 -11.88 20.36
CA TYR A 73 -6.43 -10.43 20.16
C TYR A 73 -6.57 -10.04 18.70
N PHE A 74 -6.00 -10.87 17.82
CA PHE A 74 -6.04 -10.67 16.39
C PHE A 74 -7.46 -10.77 15.83
N SER A 75 -8.19 -11.86 16.12
CA SER A 75 -9.57 -12.07 15.69
C SER A 75 -10.53 -11.00 16.24
N ALA A 76 -10.40 -10.66 17.53
CA ALA A 76 -11.17 -9.57 18.14
C ALA A 76 -10.86 -8.21 17.51
N GLY A 77 -9.58 -7.96 17.23
CA GLY A 77 -9.09 -6.76 16.57
C GLY A 77 -9.60 -6.63 15.14
N ASN A 78 -9.50 -7.69 14.34
CA ASN A 78 -10.01 -7.75 12.97
C ASN A 78 -11.52 -7.50 12.93
N SER A 79 -12.29 -8.26 13.72
CA SER A 79 -13.74 -8.11 13.82
C SER A 79 -14.14 -6.66 14.14
N SER A 80 -13.42 -6.03 15.07
CA SER A 80 -13.65 -4.64 15.45
C SER A 80 -13.25 -3.65 14.35
N LEU A 81 -12.20 -3.92 13.57
CA LEU A 81 -11.79 -3.06 12.45
C LEU A 81 -12.83 -3.10 11.32
N HIS A 82 -13.36 -4.29 11.02
CA HIS A 82 -14.47 -4.43 10.08
C HIS A 82 -15.73 -3.72 10.56
N ALA A 83 -16.05 -3.76 11.86
CA ALA A 83 -17.19 -3.03 12.41
C ALA A 83 -17.06 -1.49 12.24
N LYS A 84 -15.85 -0.96 12.10
CA LYS A 84 -15.57 0.46 11.84
C LYS A 84 -15.63 0.86 10.36
N LYS A 85 -15.74 -0.10 9.42
CA LYS A 85 -15.74 0.23 7.99
C LYS A 85 -17.08 0.78 7.52
N PHE A 86 -17.04 1.81 6.69
CA PHE A 86 -18.13 2.07 5.77
C PHE A 86 -18.06 1.03 4.66
N SER A 87 -19.19 0.44 4.29
CA SER A 87 -19.28 -0.53 3.21
C SER A 87 -20.49 -0.23 2.35
N SER A 88 -20.29 -0.15 1.04
CA SER A 88 -21.33 -0.19 0.01
C SER A 88 -21.13 -1.43 -0.87
N GLN A 89 -21.90 -1.56 -1.96
CA GLN A 89 -21.75 -2.67 -2.91
C GLN A 89 -20.30 -2.81 -3.38
N ASN A 90 -19.70 -1.73 -3.88
CA ASN A 90 -18.41 -1.77 -4.57
C ASN A 90 -17.25 -1.11 -3.82
N MET A 91 -17.49 -0.54 -2.64
CA MET A 91 -16.49 0.24 -1.90
C MET A 91 -16.49 -0.05 -0.41
N SER A 92 -15.30 -0.02 0.19
CA SER A 92 -15.12 -0.05 1.63
C SER A 92 -14.04 0.95 2.04
N CYS A 93 -14.29 1.69 3.11
CA CYS A 93 -13.36 2.72 3.58
C CYS A 93 -13.52 3.03 5.07
N TRP A 94 -12.53 3.72 5.63
CA TRP A 94 -12.44 4.02 7.06
C TRP A 94 -12.35 5.50 7.33
N GLY A 95 -12.99 5.92 8.43
CA GLY A 95 -12.86 7.26 9.00
C GLY A 95 -11.72 7.33 10.02
N ILE A 96 -11.59 8.46 10.72
CA ILE A 96 -10.54 8.62 11.74
C ILE A 96 -10.76 7.69 12.95
N ALA A 97 -11.96 7.69 13.53
CA ALA A 97 -12.23 6.97 14.79
C ALA A 97 -13.53 6.18 14.79
N THR A 98 -14.57 6.72 14.17
CA THR A 98 -15.90 6.11 14.11
C THR A 98 -16.20 5.65 12.69
N LYS A 99 -17.15 4.71 12.59
CA LYS A 99 -17.69 4.26 11.31
C LYS A 99 -18.22 5.46 10.51
N PRO A 100 -17.72 5.71 9.29
CA PRO A 100 -18.27 6.74 8.42
C PRO A 100 -19.70 6.38 8.01
N THR A 101 -20.55 7.39 7.88
CA THR A 101 -21.92 7.22 7.40
C THR A 101 -22.03 7.28 5.87
N SER A 102 -20.99 7.79 5.19
CA SER A 102 -20.88 7.90 3.74
C SER A 102 -19.42 7.75 3.27
N PRO A 103 -19.19 7.53 1.96
CA PRO A 103 -17.83 7.45 1.39
C PRO A 103 -16.99 8.72 1.58
N ASP A 104 -17.64 9.86 1.82
CA ASP A 104 -16.98 11.16 1.99
C ASP A 104 -16.55 11.42 3.44
N GLY A 105 -17.06 10.62 4.39
CA GLY A 105 -16.58 10.61 5.78
C GLY A 105 -15.33 9.75 6.00
N CYS A 106 -14.83 9.12 4.94
CA CYS A 106 -13.63 8.30 4.96
C CYS A 106 -12.36 9.13 4.76
N PHE A 107 -11.19 8.58 5.09
CA PHE A 107 -9.89 9.24 4.97
C PHE A 107 -8.89 8.32 4.28
N LEU A 108 -8.01 8.91 3.47
CA LEU A 108 -7.05 8.16 2.63
C LEU A 108 -6.03 7.38 3.47
N VAL A 109 -5.41 8.02 4.46
CA VAL A 109 -4.39 7.38 5.31
C VAL A 109 -4.98 6.21 6.08
N GLU A 110 -6.12 6.43 6.74
CA GLU A 110 -6.81 5.41 7.53
C GLU A 110 -7.28 4.24 6.65
N THR A 111 -7.79 4.53 5.45
CA THR A 111 -8.24 3.49 4.52
C THR A 111 -7.06 2.69 3.94
N ALA A 112 -5.96 3.36 3.58
CA ALA A 112 -4.75 2.68 3.11
C ALA A 112 -4.11 1.82 4.21
N MET A 113 -4.04 2.32 5.44
CA MET A 113 -3.56 1.55 6.60
C MET A 113 -4.47 0.36 6.90
N ALA A 114 -5.79 0.53 6.84
CA ALA A 114 -6.72 -0.59 6.98
C ALA A 114 -6.51 -1.64 5.88
N LYS A 115 -6.25 -1.23 4.63
CA LYS A 115 -5.90 -2.16 3.56
C LYS A 115 -4.67 -2.99 3.91
N ILE A 116 -3.59 -2.37 4.39
CA ILE A 116 -2.35 -3.09 4.79
C ILE A 116 -2.64 -4.14 5.84
N ALA A 117 -3.46 -3.81 6.85
CA ALA A 117 -3.87 -4.76 7.87
C ALA A 117 -4.67 -5.92 7.28
N LEU A 118 -5.69 -5.64 6.46
CA LEU A 118 -6.55 -6.64 5.84
C LEU A 118 -5.79 -7.56 4.87
N ASP A 119 -4.91 -6.98 4.04
CA ASP A 119 -4.05 -7.77 3.14
C ASP A 119 -3.15 -8.72 3.93
N SER A 120 -2.62 -8.28 5.07
CA SER A 120 -1.82 -9.14 5.95
C SER A 120 -2.61 -10.30 6.58
N TRP A 121 -3.94 -10.30 6.44
CA TRP A 121 -4.86 -11.34 6.91
C TRP A 121 -5.34 -12.25 5.78
N GLY A 122 -4.96 -11.96 4.52
CA GLY A 122 -5.54 -12.64 3.36
C GLY A 122 -6.98 -12.23 3.06
N ASP A 123 -7.48 -11.14 3.68
CA ASP A 123 -8.83 -10.65 3.41
C ASP A 123 -8.94 -10.09 1.98
N ASN A 124 -10.11 -10.24 1.37
CA ASN A 124 -10.38 -9.61 0.09
C ASN A 124 -10.52 -8.08 0.23
N THR A 125 -9.49 -7.36 -0.20
CA THR A 125 -9.42 -5.90 -0.15
C THR A 125 -9.86 -5.19 -1.43
N THR A 126 -10.47 -5.89 -2.40
CA THR A 126 -10.88 -5.32 -3.70
C THR A 126 -11.76 -4.08 -3.52
N LYS A 127 -12.73 -4.10 -2.59
CA LYS A 127 -13.59 -2.95 -2.30
C LYS A 127 -12.83 -1.76 -1.72
N VAL A 128 -11.74 -2.02 -1.01
CA VAL A 128 -10.86 -0.98 -0.44
C VAL A 128 -10.03 -0.36 -1.55
N THR A 129 -9.45 -1.18 -2.43
CA THR A 129 -8.73 -0.74 -3.62
C THR A 129 -9.61 0.11 -4.53
N ASN A 130 -10.83 -0.34 -4.81
CA ASN A 130 -11.79 0.41 -5.62
C ASN A 130 -12.08 1.79 -5.02
N TRP A 131 -12.24 1.88 -3.70
CA TRP A 131 -12.42 3.17 -3.04
C TRP A 131 -11.19 4.06 -3.17
N LEU A 132 -9.99 3.55 -2.88
CA LEU A 132 -8.74 4.32 -3.00
C LEU A 132 -8.54 4.85 -4.44
N LEU A 133 -8.70 3.99 -5.44
CA LEU A 133 -8.50 4.36 -6.85
C LEU A 133 -9.60 5.26 -7.39
N SER A 134 -10.82 5.24 -6.83
CA SER A 134 -11.87 6.20 -7.19
C SER A 134 -11.54 7.64 -6.82
N ARG A 135 -10.57 7.85 -5.92
CA ARG A 135 -10.09 9.17 -5.53
C ARG A 135 -8.94 9.68 -6.40
N ASN A 136 -8.54 8.90 -7.41
CA ASN A 136 -7.43 9.22 -8.28
C ASN A 136 -7.68 10.47 -9.14
N MET A 137 -6.66 11.33 -9.20
CA MET A 137 -6.55 12.44 -10.14
C MET A 137 -5.41 12.15 -11.12
N THR A 138 -5.75 12.06 -12.41
CA THR A 138 -4.78 11.79 -13.48
C THR A 138 -4.10 13.05 -14.03
N GLN A 139 -4.71 14.22 -13.85
CA GLN A 139 -4.15 15.52 -14.27
C GLN A 139 -3.50 16.23 -13.09
N VAL A 140 -2.37 15.68 -12.62
CA VAL A 140 -1.58 16.29 -11.56
C VAL A 140 -0.95 17.58 -12.07
N GLN A 141 -1.48 18.71 -11.61
CA GLN A 141 -0.94 20.02 -11.93
C GLN A 141 0.46 20.19 -11.34
N GLY A 142 1.32 20.94 -12.04
CA GLY A 142 2.66 21.26 -11.54
C GLY A 142 3.75 20.23 -11.84
N ILE A 143 3.46 19.19 -12.63
CA ILE A 143 4.46 18.27 -13.21
C ILE A 143 4.59 18.56 -14.71
N ASN A 144 5.82 18.78 -15.18
CA ASN A 144 6.13 18.83 -16.60
C ASN A 144 6.76 17.51 -17.01
N TRP A 145 6.15 16.85 -17.99
CA TRP A 145 6.66 15.62 -18.59
C TRP A 145 7.41 15.91 -19.88
N TYR A 146 8.45 15.12 -20.11
CA TYR A 146 9.30 15.20 -21.28
C TYR A 146 9.60 13.78 -21.78
N LEU A 147 9.46 13.59 -23.08
CA LEU A 147 9.82 12.35 -23.75
C LEU A 147 11.27 12.45 -24.23
N GLN A 148 12.10 11.53 -23.76
CA GLN A 148 13.49 11.37 -24.16
C GLN A 148 13.59 10.16 -25.10
N ILE A 149 14.15 10.38 -26.28
CA ILE A 149 14.53 9.32 -27.21
C ILE A 149 16.03 9.45 -27.45
N ASP A 150 16.77 8.38 -27.21
CA ASP A 150 18.20 8.35 -27.46
C ASP A 150 18.57 7.24 -28.45
N VAL A 151 19.56 7.54 -29.27
CA VAL A 151 20.15 6.62 -30.25
C VAL A 151 21.65 6.52 -29.98
N GLU A 152 22.39 5.68 -30.70
CA GLU A 152 23.84 5.62 -30.50
C GLU A 152 24.52 6.99 -30.75
N ARG A 153 25.62 7.28 -30.03
CA ARG A 153 26.32 8.57 -30.16
C ARG A 153 26.93 8.71 -31.56
N GLY A 154 26.70 9.86 -32.19
CA GLY A 154 27.18 10.13 -33.56
C GLY A 154 26.24 9.66 -34.67
N SER A 155 25.19 8.91 -34.33
CA SER A 155 24.13 8.53 -35.26
C SER A 155 22.99 9.55 -35.27
N SER A 156 22.37 9.73 -36.42
CA SER A 156 21.07 10.40 -36.55
C SER A 156 19.95 9.38 -36.72
N ALA A 157 18.71 9.80 -36.47
CA ALA A 157 17.54 8.96 -36.68
C ALA A 157 16.37 9.77 -37.22
N SER A 158 15.58 9.14 -38.10
CA SER A 158 14.23 9.58 -38.42
C SER A 158 13.29 8.74 -37.59
N CYS A 159 12.34 9.34 -36.91
CA CYS A 159 11.47 8.64 -35.97
C CYS A 159 10.03 9.09 -36.12
N GLU A 160 9.13 8.27 -35.60
CA GLU A 160 7.69 8.45 -35.55
C GLU A 160 7.22 8.29 -34.11
N ILE A 161 6.35 9.20 -33.66
CA ILE A 161 5.57 9.05 -32.43
C ILE A 161 4.10 8.93 -32.82
N ILE A 162 3.44 7.89 -32.32
CA ILE A 162 2.00 7.63 -32.46
C ILE A 162 1.34 7.81 -31.09
N TYR A 163 0.24 8.56 -31.03
CA TYR A 163 -0.50 8.81 -29.78
C TYR A 163 -2.00 9.06 -30.04
N GLY A 164 -2.82 9.08 -28.99
CA GLY A 164 -4.23 9.48 -29.09
C GLY A 164 -5.08 8.60 -30.02
N GLY A 165 -4.71 7.33 -30.18
CA GLY A 165 -5.48 6.34 -30.94
C GLY A 165 -5.30 6.36 -32.45
N ASN A 166 -4.41 7.19 -33.03
CA ASN A 166 -3.80 7.09 -34.38
C ASN A 166 -3.15 8.42 -34.85
N GLU A 167 -2.85 9.39 -33.96
CA GLU A 167 -2.13 10.60 -34.37
C GLU A 167 -0.64 10.31 -34.54
N GLU A 168 -0.16 10.37 -35.78
CA GLU A 168 1.24 10.10 -36.13
C GLU A 168 2.00 11.41 -36.38
N ARG A 169 3.24 11.49 -35.87
CA ARG A 169 4.14 12.63 -36.11
C ARG A 169 5.57 12.16 -36.35
N MET A 170 6.13 12.62 -37.47
CA MET A 170 7.52 12.41 -37.83
C MET A 170 8.43 13.46 -37.20
N PHE A 171 9.57 13.02 -36.67
CA PHE A 171 10.61 13.87 -36.12
C PHE A 171 12.00 13.30 -36.43
N GLU A 172 13.01 14.14 -36.30
CA GLU A 172 14.41 13.77 -36.50
C GLU A 172 15.19 13.96 -35.20
N ILE A 173 16.16 13.07 -34.99
CA ILE A 173 17.20 13.17 -33.96
C ILE A 173 18.51 13.39 -34.69
N ALA A 174 19.11 14.56 -34.51
CA ALA A 174 20.41 14.89 -35.11
C ALA A 174 21.56 14.18 -34.38
N ALA A 175 22.75 14.15 -35.00
CA ALA A 175 23.94 13.55 -34.42
C ALA A 175 24.39 14.22 -33.09
N ASP A 176 24.00 15.49 -32.88
CA ASP A 176 24.20 16.24 -31.64
C ASP A 176 23.07 16.04 -30.61
N LYS A 177 22.17 15.09 -30.86
CA LYS A 177 21.01 14.71 -30.02
C LYS A 177 19.89 15.73 -29.95
N LYS A 178 19.94 16.80 -30.73
CA LYS A 178 18.79 17.71 -30.82
C LYS A 178 17.66 17.05 -31.60
N VAL A 179 16.45 17.34 -31.14
CA VAL A 179 15.22 16.83 -31.76
C VAL A 179 14.51 17.94 -32.54
N SER A 180 13.91 17.58 -33.68
CA SER A 180 13.12 18.51 -34.49
C SER A 180 11.92 17.82 -35.12
N ILE A 181 10.75 18.45 -35.08
CA ILE A 181 9.53 17.95 -35.72
C ILE A 181 9.61 18.28 -37.22
N VAL A 182 9.47 17.27 -38.08
CA VAL A 182 9.62 17.44 -39.54
C VAL A 182 8.36 18.06 -40.14
N ASN A 183 7.17 17.64 -39.69
CA ASN A 183 5.89 18.04 -40.29
C ASN A 183 4.91 18.60 -39.25
N GLY A 184 4.68 19.93 -39.31
CA GLY A 184 3.62 20.61 -38.58
C GLY A 184 3.84 20.75 -37.07
N THR A 185 2.77 21.03 -36.34
CA THR A 185 2.76 21.09 -34.87
C THR A 185 2.09 19.85 -34.31
N SER A 186 2.66 19.26 -33.25
CA SER A 186 1.99 18.20 -32.49
C SER A 186 0.93 18.79 -31.55
N LYS A 187 -0.18 18.08 -31.36
CA LYS A 187 -1.21 18.46 -30.39
C LYS A 187 -0.70 18.26 -28.97
N CYS A 188 0.02 17.16 -28.71
CA CYS A 188 0.42 16.77 -27.37
C CYS A 188 1.86 17.05 -26.97
N PHE A 189 2.74 17.41 -27.90
CA PHE A 189 4.12 17.70 -27.53
C PHE A 189 4.74 18.80 -28.39
N TYR A 190 5.86 19.35 -27.92
CA TYR A 190 6.65 20.32 -28.66
C TYR A 190 8.11 20.24 -28.20
N VAL A 191 9.03 20.70 -29.06
CA VAL A 191 10.44 20.87 -28.67
C VAL A 191 10.56 22.19 -27.92
N ASP A 192 11.00 22.14 -26.67
CA ASP A 192 11.26 23.35 -25.90
C ASP A 192 12.56 24.00 -26.42
N PRO A 193 12.55 25.25 -26.93
CA PRO A 193 13.76 25.87 -27.46
C PRO A 193 14.88 26.01 -26.41
N SER A 194 14.53 26.04 -25.12
CA SER A 194 15.50 26.07 -24.03
C SER A 194 16.12 24.71 -23.73
N GLU A 195 15.45 23.62 -24.11
CA GLU A 195 15.84 22.23 -23.88
C GLU A 195 15.64 21.41 -25.17
N PRO A 196 16.41 21.68 -26.25
CA PRO A 196 16.14 21.16 -27.59
C PRO A 196 16.46 19.65 -27.76
N TYR A 197 16.67 18.94 -26.66
CA TYR A 197 17.03 17.51 -26.62
C TYR A 197 15.84 16.60 -26.33
N TRP A 198 14.71 17.16 -25.86
CA TRP A 198 13.54 16.40 -25.43
C TRP A 198 12.24 17.01 -25.98
N PHE A 199 11.20 16.17 -26.08
CA PHE A 199 9.86 16.65 -26.37
C PHE A 199 9.12 16.92 -25.08
N ARG A 200 8.74 18.17 -24.83
CA ARG A 200 7.86 18.52 -23.72
C ARG A 200 6.43 18.13 -24.05
N ILE A 201 5.82 17.32 -23.19
CA ILE A 201 4.41 16.93 -23.31
C ILE A 201 3.56 18.07 -22.77
N LYS A 202 2.53 18.46 -23.52
CA LYS A 202 1.60 19.51 -23.13
C LYS A 202 0.66 18.99 -22.04
N PRO A 203 0.32 19.80 -21.03
CA PRO A 203 -0.60 19.41 -19.96
C PRO A 203 -2.10 19.45 -20.39
N ASP A 204 -2.40 19.52 -21.69
CA ASP A 204 -3.75 19.69 -22.24
C ASP A 204 -4.63 18.42 -22.05
N GLU A 205 -5.95 18.54 -22.28
CA GLU A 205 -7.04 17.57 -22.03
C GLU A 205 -6.81 16.16 -22.64
N GLY A 206 -5.88 15.39 -22.07
CA GLY A 206 -5.66 13.97 -22.38
C GLY A 206 -4.23 13.58 -22.75
N CYS A 207 -3.31 14.53 -22.92
CA CYS A 207 -1.95 14.18 -23.36
C CYS A 207 -1.15 13.37 -22.32
N TYR A 208 -1.41 13.53 -21.03
CA TYR A 208 -0.82 12.69 -19.97
C TYR A 208 -1.48 11.31 -19.86
N SER A 209 -2.65 11.10 -20.46
CA SER A 209 -3.34 9.81 -20.47
C SER A 209 -3.07 8.97 -21.72
N TYR A 210 -2.26 9.47 -22.66
CA TYR A 210 -1.93 8.72 -23.87
C TYR A 210 -0.74 7.81 -23.67
N THR A 211 -0.83 6.64 -24.29
CA THR A 211 0.33 5.82 -24.63
C THR A 211 0.99 6.40 -25.86
N TYR A 212 2.31 6.60 -25.76
CA TYR A 212 3.16 7.08 -26.84
C TYR A 212 3.92 5.90 -27.41
N THR A 213 3.64 5.55 -28.67
CA THR A 213 4.38 4.50 -29.39
C THR A 213 5.47 5.16 -30.24
N ILE A 214 6.73 4.82 -29.98
CA ILE A 214 7.90 5.38 -30.67
C ILE A 214 8.54 4.34 -31.57
N LYS A 215 8.76 4.72 -32.83
CA LYS A 215 9.47 3.94 -33.85
C LYS A 215 10.60 4.77 -34.43
N CYS A 216 11.81 4.22 -34.54
CA CYS A 216 12.97 4.95 -35.06
C CYS A 216 13.71 4.18 -36.14
N TRP A 217 14.06 4.86 -37.23
CA TRP A 217 14.92 4.38 -38.31
C TRP A 217 16.29 5.04 -38.20
N SER A 218 17.32 4.23 -38.05
CA SER A 218 18.70 4.68 -37.84
C SER A 218 19.69 3.59 -38.22
N ASN A 219 20.93 3.98 -38.49
CA ASN A 219 22.05 3.04 -38.64
C ASN A 219 22.63 2.59 -37.28
N ALA A 220 22.07 3.06 -36.15
CA ALA A 220 22.44 2.60 -34.81
C ALA A 220 22.04 1.13 -34.60
N THR A 221 22.65 0.48 -33.60
CA THR A 221 22.29 -0.90 -33.23
C THR A 221 21.07 -0.97 -32.31
N THR A 222 20.82 0.08 -31.54
CA THR A 222 19.71 0.18 -30.58
C THR A 222 19.26 1.64 -30.46
N TYR A 223 18.01 1.82 -30.05
CA TYR A 223 17.51 3.09 -29.54
C TYR A 223 16.75 2.86 -28.24
N LYS A 224 16.68 3.91 -27.41
CA LYS A 224 16.03 3.89 -26.11
C LYS A 224 15.01 5.00 -26.01
N ALA A 225 13.94 4.74 -25.26
CA ALA A 225 12.96 5.75 -24.92
C ALA A 225 12.69 5.73 -23.42
N SER A 226 12.62 6.92 -22.83
CA SER A 226 12.34 7.10 -21.40
C SER A 226 11.53 8.37 -21.19
N LEU A 227 10.85 8.44 -20.05
CA LEU A 227 10.16 9.65 -19.62
C LEU A 227 11.00 10.38 -18.57
N LEU A 228 11.10 11.69 -18.74
CA LEU A 228 11.67 12.61 -17.77
C LEU A 228 10.55 13.47 -17.21
N TYR A 229 10.64 13.82 -15.94
CA TYR A 229 9.67 14.69 -15.32
C TYR A 229 10.31 15.59 -14.27
N LYS A 230 9.70 16.76 -14.06
CA LYS A 230 10.12 17.71 -13.02
C LYS A 230 8.96 18.56 -12.55
N LYS A 231 9.09 19.09 -11.33
CA LYS A 231 8.20 20.13 -10.84
C LYS A 231 8.26 21.35 -11.73
N THR A 232 7.13 22.00 -11.97
CA THR A 232 7.10 23.33 -12.61
C THR A 232 7.99 24.30 -11.86
N ASN A 233 8.89 24.96 -12.60
CA ASN A 233 9.91 25.87 -12.08
C ASN A 233 11.04 25.22 -11.26
N SER A 234 11.12 23.89 -11.18
CA SER A 234 12.30 23.22 -10.60
C SER A 234 13.39 22.99 -11.66
N ALA A 235 14.64 23.00 -11.20
CA ALA A 235 15.80 22.62 -11.98
C ALA A 235 16.13 21.12 -11.85
N THR A 236 15.52 20.42 -10.89
CA THR A 236 15.76 18.99 -10.64
C THR A 236 14.97 18.16 -11.63
N TRP A 237 15.69 17.33 -12.38
CA TRP A 237 15.12 16.36 -13.30
C TRP A 237 15.04 14.99 -12.64
N HIS A 238 13.93 14.29 -12.90
CA HIS A 238 13.75 12.90 -12.52
C HIS A 238 13.57 12.07 -13.78
N VAL A 239 14.12 10.87 -13.77
CA VAL A 239 13.98 9.88 -14.83
C VAL A 239 12.97 8.85 -14.34
N SER A 240 12.00 8.49 -15.17
CA SER A 240 11.12 7.35 -14.91
C SER A 240 11.97 6.08 -14.75
N SER A 241 11.52 5.17 -13.90
CA SER A 241 12.11 3.83 -13.79
C SER A 241 11.94 3.01 -15.08
N GLU A 242 10.95 3.36 -15.90
CA GLU A 242 10.67 2.71 -17.18
C GLU A 242 11.56 3.32 -18.27
N THR A 243 12.50 2.51 -18.76
CA THR A 243 13.31 2.83 -19.94
C THR A 243 13.22 1.65 -20.90
N GLU A 244 12.56 1.89 -22.03
CA GLU A 244 12.38 0.90 -23.06
C GLU A 244 13.55 0.95 -24.04
N SER A 245 13.92 -0.22 -24.60
CA SER A 245 15.00 -0.33 -25.59
C SER A 245 14.54 -1.18 -26.77
N GLY A 246 14.85 -0.73 -27.98
CA GLY A 246 14.41 -1.37 -29.22
C GLY A 246 15.50 -1.42 -30.27
N ARG A 247 15.29 -2.28 -31.28
CA ARG A 247 16.10 -2.29 -32.51
C ARG A 247 15.54 -1.23 -33.46
N PRO A 248 16.36 -0.32 -33.98
CA PRO A 248 15.91 0.64 -34.98
C PRO A 248 15.69 -0.05 -36.33
N GLY A 249 14.84 0.54 -37.15
CA GLY A 249 14.62 0.11 -38.52
C GLY A 249 15.72 0.57 -39.47
N VAL A 250 15.84 -0.08 -40.62
CA VAL A 250 16.81 0.31 -41.66
C VAL A 250 16.31 1.55 -42.41
N PRO A 251 17.07 2.66 -42.45
CA PRO A 251 16.64 3.86 -43.15
C PRO A 251 16.26 3.60 -44.62
N GLY A 252 15.04 3.98 -45.00
CA GLY A 252 14.52 3.84 -46.37
C GLY A 252 14.06 2.44 -46.79
N SER A 253 14.11 1.44 -45.89
CA SER A 253 13.56 0.12 -46.18
C SER A 253 12.08 0.02 -45.82
N ASN A 254 11.29 -0.62 -46.70
CA ASN A 254 9.88 -0.95 -46.46
C ASN A 254 9.68 -2.43 -46.14
N LYS A 255 10.76 -3.21 -46.00
CA LYS A 255 10.66 -4.63 -45.67
C LYS A 255 10.19 -4.78 -44.22
N LEU A 256 9.39 -5.81 -43.95
CA LEU A 256 8.81 -6.05 -42.63
C LEU A 256 9.90 -6.38 -41.60
N GLU A 257 10.90 -7.15 -42.00
CA GLU A 257 12.07 -7.50 -41.19
C GLU A 257 12.98 -6.30 -40.86
N ASP A 258 12.88 -5.22 -41.63
CA ASP A 258 13.65 -3.99 -41.44
C ASP A 258 12.88 -2.93 -40.62
N GLN A 259 11.67 -3.24 -40.13
CA GLN A 259 10.89 -2.34 -39.29
C GLN A 259 11.45 -2.26 -37.85
N PRO A 260 11.36 -1.08 -37.21
CA PRO A 260 11.75 -0.92 -35.82
C PRO A 260 10.81 -1.64 -34.85
N ASN A 261 11.33 -2.05 -33.70
CA ASN A 261 10.51 -2.49 -32.57
C ASN A 261 9.79 -1.28 -31.96
N PRO A 262 8.44 -1.22 -31.92
CA PRO A 262 7.76 -0.11 -31.26
C PRO A 262 8.07 -0.11 -29.76
N LEU A 263 8.35 1.07 -29.21
CA LEU A 263 8.49 1.28 -27.76
C LEU A 263 7.27 2.04 -27.26
N GLU A 264 6.63 1.58 -26.19
CA GLU A 264 5.42 2.19 -25.64
C GLU A 264 5.72 2.82 -24.27
N LEU A 265 5.29 4.07 -24.09
CA LEU A 265 5.49 4.82 -22.85
C LEU A 265 4.21 5.52 -22.44
N GLU A 266 3.90 5.53 -21.15
CA GLU A 266 2.73 6.20 -20.57
C GLU A 266 3.16 7.37 -19.68
N ALA A 267 2.77 8.60 -20.04
CA ALA A 267 3.11 9.81 -19.27
C ALA A 267 2.14 10.05 -18.09
N ILE A 268 1.96 9.02 -17.25
CA ILE A 268 0.95 9.00 -16.20
C ILE A 268 1.55 9.36 -14.84
N SER A 269 0.85 10.25 -14.12
CA SER A 269 1.08 10.48 -12.70
C SER A 269 -0.26 10.46 -11.98
N TYR A 270 -0.38 9.63 -10.96
CA TYR A 270 -1.54 9.58 -10.10
C TYR A 270 -1.27 10.32 -8.79
N CYS A 271 -2.31 10.96 -8.28
CA CYS A 271 -2.39 11.39 -6.89
C CYS A 271 -3.81 11.19 -6.40
N LEU A 272 -4.01 11.08 -5.09
CA LEU A 272 -5.34 10.91 -4.52
C LEU A 272 -5.86 12.24 -3.96
N SER A 273 -7.09 12.60 -4.33
CA SER A 273 -7.77 13.76 -3.76
C SER A 273 -8.33 13.46 -2.38
N ASN A 274 -8.23 14.42 -1.48
CA ASN A 274 -8.83 14.28 -0.16
C ASN A 274 -10.37 14.28 -0.30
N PRO A 275 -11.10 13.36 0.34
CA PRO A 275 -12.56 13.25 0.22
C PRO A 275 -13.32 14.50 0.68
N VAL A 276 -12.75 15.32 1.57
CA VAL A 276 -13.38 16.59 2.00
C VAL A 276 -13.30 17.65 0.89
N ASN A 277 -12.34 17.54 -0.03
CA ASN A 277 -12.08 18.53 -1.07
C ASN A 277 -11.77 17.85 -2.42
N ILE A 278 -12.68 16.98 -2.90
CA ILE A 278 -12.52 16.28 -4.18
C ILE A 278 -12.24 17.30 -5.30
N GLY A 279 -11.12 17.12 -5.99
CA GLY A 279 -10.67 18.00 -7.08
C GLY A 279 -9.95 19.29 -6.67
N GLN A 280 -9.76 19.60 -5.38
CA GLN A 280 -9.03 20.82 -4.95
C GLN A 280 -7.54 20.60 -4.63
N GLY A 281 -7.01 19.41 -4.87
CA GLY A 281 -5.60 19.12 -4.71
C GLY A 281 -5.32 17.69 -4.26
N CYS A 282 -4.06 17.29 -4.40
CA CYS A 282 -3.58 15.99 -4.00
C CYS A 282 -3.27 15.95 -2.50
N ASP A 283 -3.70 14.90 -1.81
CA ASP A 283 -3.29 14.58 -0.44
C ASP A 283 -1.98 13.78 -0.49
N TYR A 284 -0.85 14.41 -0.22
CA TYR A 284 0.46 13.76 -0.33
C TYR A 284 0.59 12.54 0.58
N GLU A 285 0.24 12.66 1.86
CA GLU A 285 0.39 11.58 2.83
C GLU A 285 -0.58 10.43 2.51
N GLY A 286 -1.84 10.76 2.22
CA GLY A 286 -2.85 9.79 1.79
C GLY A 286 -2.44 9.03 0.53
N THR A 287 -1.86 9.75 -0.45
CA THR A 287 -1.33 9.15 -1.67
C THR A 287 -0.14 8.23 -1.38
N ALA A 288 0.77 8.64 -0.49
CA ALA A 288 1.97 7.86 -0.16
C ALA A 288 1.62 6.54 0.52
N TRP A 289 0.71 6.56 1.51
CA TRP A 289 0.22 5.35 2.16
C TRP A 289 -0.58 4.46 1.21
N ALA A 290 -1.43 5.02 0.34
CA ALA A 290 -2.18 4.23 -0.64
C ALA A 290 -1.24 3.56 -1.65
N ALA A 291 -0.25 4.28 -2.16
CA ALA A 291 0.75 3.71 -3.06
C ALA A 291 1.55 2.60 -2.37
N TYR A 292 1.94 2.80 -1.11
CA TYR A 292 2.60 1.76 -0.31
C TYR A 292 1.71 0.53 -0.14
N ALA A 293 0.45 0.70 0.25
CA ALA A 293 -0.51 -0.40 0.43
C ALA A 293 -0.75 -1.20 -0.86
N LEU A 294 -0.79 -0.53 -2.01
CA LEU A 294 -0.89 -1.18 -3.33
C LEU A 294 0.42 -1.89 -3.72
N ALA A 295 1.58 -1.31 -3.39
CA ALA A 295 2.89 -1.90 -3.68
C ALA A 295 3.17 -3.17 -2.86
N THR A 296 2.65 -3.24 -1.64
CA THR A 296 2.81 -4.41 -0.74
C THR A 296 1.73 -5.46 -0.93
N SER A 297 0.80 -5.27 -1.88
CA SER A 297 -0.27 -6.23 -2.16
C SER A 297 0.27 -7.47 -2.87
N ALA A 298 -0.34 -8.63 -2.60
CA ALA A 298 -0.10 -9.86 -3.34
C ALA A 298 -0.51 -9.73 -4.82
N SER A 299 -1.45 -8.82 -5.14
CA SER A 299 -1.94 -8.61 -6.51
C SER A 299 -0.94 -7.86 -7.38
N THR A 300 -0.39 -8.53 -8.41
CA THR A 300 0.49 -7.91 -9.42
C THR A 300 -0.15 -6.67 -10.05
N LYS A 301 -1.46 -6.70 -10.32
CA LYS A 301 -2.18 -5.56 -10.90
C LYS A 301 -2.12 -4.33 -9.99
N GLU A 302 -2.30 -4.52 -8.68
CA GLU A 302 -2.22 -3.41 -7.71
C GLU A 302 -0.80 -2.85 -7.61
N ARG A 303 0.22 -3.71 -7.66
CA ARG A 303 1.62 -3.27 -7.67
C ARG A 303 1.97 -2.41 -8.88
N GLU A 304 1.48 -2.79 -10.06
CA GLU A 304 1.65 -1.96 -11.26
C GLU A 304 0.90 -0.62 -11.14
N GLN A 305 -0.26 -0.58 -10.47
CA GLN A 305 -0.93 0.69 -10.17
C GLN A 305 -0.13 1.56 -9.19
N ALA A 306 0.56 0.96 -8.22
CA ALA A 306 1.38 1.70 -7.25
C ALA A 306 2.48 2.53 -7.94
N LYS A 307 3.11 1.99 -8.99
CA LYS A 307 4.14 2.69 -9.77
C LYS A 307 3.64 4.00 -10.39
N LYS A 308 2.36 4.06 -10.77
CA LYS A 308 1.74 5.25 -11.36
C LYS A 308 1.69 6.45 -10.39
N PHE A 309 1.85 6.23 -9.09
CA PHE A 309 1.93 7.31 -8.08
C PHE A 309 3.34 7.86 -7.87
N VAL A 310 4.39 7.13 -8.30
CA VAL A 310 5.79 7.50 -8.05
C VAL A 310 6.14 8.90 -8.57
N PRO A 311 5.78 9.30 -9.81
CA PRO A 311 6.17 10.62 -10.31
C PRO A 311 5.66 11.78 -9.44
N TYR A 312 4.43 11.69 -8.95
CA TYR A 312 3.87 12.66 -8.00
C TYR A 312 4.62 12.63 -6.66
N LEU A 313 4.80 11.46 -6.07
CA LEU A 313 5.47 11.31 -4.78
C LEU A 313 6.91 11.83 -4.82
N VAL A 314 7.63 11.59 -5.91
CA VAL A 314 9.00 12.06 -6.11
C VAL A 314 9.04 13.58 -6.29
N VAL A 315 8.24 14.13 -7.21
CA VAL A 315 8.26 15.58 -7.54
C VAL A 315 7.89 16.46 -6.36
N PHE A 316 6.93 16.01 -5.54
CA PHE A 316 6.43 16.79 -4.41
C PHE A 316 7.04 16.38 -3.06
N SER A 317 8.07 15.53 -3.07
CA SER A 317 8.76 15.08 -1.85
C SER A 317 9.39 16.23 -1.05
N GLU A 318 10.04 17.19 -1.72
CA GLU A 318 10.70 18.32 -1.06
C GLU A 318 9.71 19.24 -0.30
N ASP A 319 8.47 19.37 -0.77
CA ASP A 319 7.43 20.15 -0.08
C ASP A 319 6.80 19.38 1.10
N ASN A 320 7.03 18.06 1.14
CA ASN A 320 6.36 17.12 2.02
C ASN A 320 7.35 16.29 2.85
N ILE A 321 8.56 16.81 3.07
CA ILE A 321 9.61 16.17 3.88
C ILE A 321 9.11 15.69 5.25
N ARG A 322 8.10 16.37 5.81
CA ARG A 322 7.48 16.07 7.11
C ARG A 322 6.84 14.68 7.21
N PHE A 323 6.54 14.05 6.07
CA PHE A 323 5.96 12.72 5.99
C PHE A 323 6.99 11.64 5.64
N PHE A 324 8.28 11.99 5.64
CA PHE A 324 9.39 11.10 5.33
C PHE A 324 9.30 10.41 3.95
N PRO A 325 9.18 11.14 2.82
CA PRO A 325 9.00 10.54 1.49
C PRO A 325 9.93 9.37 1.12
N PRO A 326 11.25 9.39 1.41
CA PRO A 326 12.14 8.28 1.08
C PRO A 326 11.68 6.92 1.63
N SER A 327 11.04 6.88 2.81
CA SER A 327 10.57 5.63 3.41
C SER A 327 9.33 5.06 2.71
N PHE A 328 8.57 5.86 1.95
CA PHE A 328 7.54 5.33 1.05
C PHE A 328 8.14 4.95 -0.31
N LEU A 329 9.02 5.79 -0.84
CA LEU A 329 9.57 5.62 -2.19
C LEU A 329 10.50 4.40 -2.29
N TYR A 330 11.23 4.07 -1.23
CA TYR A 330 12.10 2.89 -1.23
C TYR A 330 11.32 1.59 -1.49
N PRO A 331 10.32 1.19 -0.68
CA PRO A 331 9.56 -0.04 -0.92
C PRO A 331 8.76 -0.04 -2.22
N ILE A 332 8.31 1.11 -2.73
CA ILE A 332 7.57 1.19 -4.00
C ILE A 332 8.50 1.02 -5.21
N THR A 333 9.73 1.54 -5.15
CA THR A 333 10.64 1.60 -6.31
C THR A 333 11.83 0.66 -6.23
N SER A 334 12.09 0.07 -5.06
CA SER A 334 13.33 -0.67 -4.73
C SER A 334 14.63 0.11 -5.00
N SER A 335 14.57 1.44 -5.12
CA SER A 335 15.74 2.26 -5.44
C SER A 335 16.63 2.49 -4.23
N GLU A 336 17.87 1.98 -4.29
CA GLU A 336 18.89 2.17 -3.24
C GLU A 336 19.16 3.64 -2.89
N ARG A 337 18.84 4.56 -3.80
CA ARG A 337 18.92 5.99 -3.49
C ARG A 337 18.10 6.32 -2.24
N TYR A 338 16.87 5.83 -2.17
CA TYR A 338 15.97 6.15 -1.08
C TYR A 338 16.37 5.44 0.22
N SER A 339 16.83 4.18 0.17
CA SER A 339 17.35 3.52 1.37
C SER A 339 18.59 4.25 1.92
N ASN A 340 19.49 4.71 1.05
CA ASN A 340 20.64 5.52 1.46
C ASN A 340 20.22 6.86 2.09
N GLU A 341 19.18 7.52 1.55
CA GLU A 341 18.62 8.75 2.15
C GLU A 341 18.00 8.48 3.54
N ILE A 342 17.31 7.35 3.72
CA ILE A 342 16.78 6.91 5.03
C ILE A 342 17.94 6.68 6.00
N LEU A 343 18.93 5.86 5.63
CA LEU A 343 20.09 5.57 6.49
C LEU A 343 20.86 6.83 6.87
N ALA A 344 21.10 7.74 5.92
CA ALA A 344 21.80 9.00 6.17
C ALA A 344 21.04 9.95 7.11
N SER A 345 19.72 9.79 7.24
CA SER A 345 18.89 10.61 8.13
C SER A 345 18.81 10.10 9.58
N GLN A 346 19.40 8.93 9.88
CA GLN A 346 19.42 8.37 11.23
C GLN A 346 20.26 9.25 12.17
N LYS A 347 19.69 9.60 13.33
CA LYS A 347 20.39 10.29 14.43
C LYS A 347 20.98 9.25 15.36
N VAL A 348 22.30 9.09 15.32
CA VAL A 348 23.04 8.17 16.18
C VAL A 348 23.32 8.81 17.55
N VAL A 349 23.07 8.09 18.63
CA VAL A 349 23.32 8.48 20.03
C VAL A 349 24.29 7.49 20.66
N GLY A 350 25.53 7.89 20.88
CA GLY A 350 26.58 6.96 21.35
C GLY A 350 27.04 6.04 20.22
N THR A 351 27.34 4.78 20.54
CA THR A 351 27.89 3.79 19.59
C THR A 351 26.85 2.81 19.05
N ASP A 352 25.80 2.53 19.83
CA ASP A 352 24.90 1.40 19.65
C ASP A 352 23.41 1.80 19.59
N LYS A 353 23.08 3.10 19.59
CA LYS A 353 21.70 3.60 19.54
C LYS A 353 21.50 4.59 18.41
N GLY A 354 20.34 4.55 17.78
CA GLY A 354 19.97 5.43 16.69
C GLY A 354 18.47 5.59 16.57
N TYR A 355 18.01 6.71 16.03
CA TYR A 355 16.58 6.96 15.83
C TYR A 355 16.37 7.92 14.65
N TRP A 356 15.15 7.95 14.12
CA TRP A 356 14.73 8.94 13.14
C TRP A 356 13.80 9.95 13.80
N LEU A 357 13.96 11.21 13.42
CA LEU A 357 13.06 12.30 13.81
C LEU A 357 13.05 13.33 12.69
N ILE A 358 11.97 13.28 11.92
CA ILE A 358 11.76 14.04 10.70
C ILE A 358 11.24 15.42 11.05
N GLN A 359 11.69 16.42 10.30
CA GLN A 359 11.36 17.83 10.54
C GLN A 359 10.73 18.45 9.29
N PRO A 360 9.67 19.28 9.44
CA PRO A 360 8.97 19.57 10.69
C PRO A 360 8.23 18.33 11.24
N ASN A 361 8.20 18.21 12.58
CA ASN A 361 7.68 17.01 13.26
C ASN A 361 6.15 16.90 13.14
N VAL A 362 5.66 15.74 12.67
CA VAL A 362 4.23 15.41 12.58
C VAL A 362 3.83 14.35 13.62
N TYR A 363 4.62 13.28 13.75
CA TYR A 363 4.24 12.08 14.53
C TYR A 363 5.15 11.78 15.72
N GLY A 364 6.38 12.26 15.70
CA GLY A 364 7.38 12.03 16.74
C GLY A 364 8.34 10.90 16.40
N ARG A 365 9.42 10.82 17.18
CA ARG A 365 10.57 9.97 16.84
C ARG A 365 10.28 8.48 16.81
N VAL A 366 9.35 7.99 17.63
CA VAL A 366 9.04 6.55 17.70
C VAL A 366 8.33 6.13 16.42
N TYR A 367 7.35 6.93 15.98
CA TYR A 367 6.68 6.73 14.70
C TYR A 367 7.65 6.83 13.54
N ASP A 368 8.46 7.89 13.48
CA ASP A 368 9.41 8.09 12.38
C ASP A 368 10.46 6.97 12.32
N THR A 369 10.87 6.44 13.48
CA THR A 369 11.78 5.30 13.59
C THR A 369 11.12 4.00 13.13
N ALA A 370 9.87 3.74 13.52
CA ALA A 370 9.10 2.61 13.01
C ALA A 370 8.88 2.71 11.50
N HIS A 371 8.60 3.91 10.98
CA HIS A 371 8.42 4.14 9.55
C HIS A 371 9.72 3.95 8.75
N ALA A 372 10.88 4.36 9.31
CA ALA A 372 12.19 4.04 8.74
C ALA A 372 12.45 2.53 8.72
N GLY A 373 12.16 1.86 9.84
CA GLY A 373 12.33 0.42 9.97
C GLY A 373 11.44 -0.36 9.02
N LEU A 374 10.18 0.07 8.85
CA LEU A 374 9.22 -0.49 7.90
C LEU A 374 9.78 -0.48 6.48
N ALA A 375 10.36 0.65 6.07
CA ALA A 375 10.91 0.81 4.73
C ALA A 375 12.19 0.00 4.53
N LEU A 376 13.10 0.01 5.51
CA LEU A 376 14.40 -0.67 5.39
C LEU A 376 14.27 -2.20 5.53
N GLY A 377 13.29 -2.69 6.28
CA GLY A 377 13.18 -4.11 6.60
C GLY A 377 14.50 -4.68 7.10
N THR A 378 14.90 -5.83 6.55
CA THR A 378 16.14 -6.55 6.87
C THR A 378 17.39 -5.84 6.36
N THR A 379 17.26 -5.10 5.25
CA THR A 379 18.38 -4.42 4.56
C THR A 379 19.00 -3.29 5.38
N GLY A 380 18.32 -2.82 6.43
CA GLY A 380 18.81 -1.75 7.28
C GLY A 380 19.97 -2.14 8.20
N GLY A 381 20.24 -3.44 8.42
CA GLY A 381 21.39 -3.96 9.16
C GLY A 381 21.63 -3.26 10.50
N ASP A 382 22.85 -2.74 10.72
CA ASP A 382 23.24 -2.05 11.96
C ASP A 382 22.35 -0.85 12.32
N ALA A 383 21.75 -0.18 11.33
CA ALA A 383 20.83 0.92 11.60
C ALA A 383 19.56 0.43 12.33
N ILE A 384 19.06 -0.76 11.99
CA ILE A 384 17.90 -1.39 12.65
C ILE A 384 18.27 -1.83 14.06
N THR A 385 19.44 -2.45 14.25
CA THR A 385 19.94 -2.81 15.59
C THR A 385 20.04 -1.58 16.49
N LYS A 386 20.59 -0.48 15.98
CA LYS A 386 20.67 0.80 16.69
C LYS A 386 19.28 1.37 17.03
N ALA A 387 18.31 1.20 16.14
CA ALA A 387 16.93 1.61 16.36
C ALA A 387 16.29 0.85 17.52
N LYS A 388 16.38 -0.48 17.51
CA LYS A 388 15.91 -1.37 18.58
C LYS A 388 16.52 -0.97 19.92
N ASN A 389 17.84 -0.85 19.98
CA ASN A 389 18.57 -0.45 21.19
C ASN A 389 18.13 0.92 21.71
N TYR A 390 17.89 1.89 20.81
CA TYR A 390 17.39 3.21 21.21
C TYR A 390 16.00 3.13 21.81
N LEU A 391 15.07 2.42 21.17
CA LEU A 391 13.68 2.29 21.62
C LEU A 391 13.63 1.62 23.01
N LEU A 392 14.36 0.52 23.20
CA LEU A 392 14.39 -0.22 24.47
C LEU A 392 15.17 0.49 25.58
N ALA A 393 16.19 1.30 25.23
CA ALA A 393 16.88 2.14 26.20
C ALA A 393 16.00 3.29 26.73
N ASN A 394 15.00 3.69 25.96
CA ASN A 394 14.09 4.78 26.27
C ASN A 394 12.68 4.28 26.62
N GLN A 395 12.48 2.99 26.86
CA GLN A 395 11.18 2.46 27.25
C GLN A 395 10.73 3.07 28.59
N GLY A 396 9.47 3.47 28.67
CA GLY A 396 8.83 3.92 29.90
C GLY A 396 8.78 2.84 30.98
N SER A 397 8.65 3.26 32.24
CA SER A 397 8.55 2.32 33.37
C SER A 397 7.31 1.42 33.30
N ASP A 398 6.27 1.84 32.59
CA ASP A 398 5.04 1.09 32.31
C ASP A 398 5.13 0.17 31.09
N GLY A 399 6.19 0.29 30.27
CA GLY A 399 6.43 -0.54 29.09
C GLY A 399 6.22 0.16 27.75
N ASN A 400 5.59 1.33 27.71
CA ASN A 400 5.37 2.05 26.46
C ASN A 400 6.69 2.59 25.87
N LEU A 401 6.81 2.65 24.55
CA LEU A 401 8.05 3.10 23.88
C LEU A 401 8.10 4.63 23.69
N VAL A 402 7.03 5.36 24.06
CA VAL A 402 6.88 6.80 23.85
C VAL A 402 7.16 7.58 25.14
N VAL A 403 8.37 8.13 25.25
CA VAL A 403 8.72 8.94 26.43
C VAL A 403 8.04 10.31 26.41
N ALA A 404 7.39 10.67 27.52
CA ALA A 404 6.75 11.97 27.67
C ALA A 404 7.73 13.17 27.58
N ALA A 405 9.00 12.95 27.96
CA ALA A 405 10.02 13.98 28.15
C ALA A 405 10.49 14.71 26.88
N TYR A 406 10.22 14.18 25.68
CA TYR A 406 10.78 14.76 24.44
C TYR A 406 10.10 16.03 23.94
N GLY A 407 8.96 16.43 24.52
CA GLY A 407 8.25 17.66 24.11
C GLY A 407 7.73 17.64 22.66
N GLU A 408 7.68 16.46 22.04
CA GLU A 408 7.25 16.28 20.66
C GLU A 408 5.73 16.36 20.51
N THR A 409 5.29 17.02 19.44
CA THR A 409 3.89 17.06 19.01
C THR A 409 3.51 15.80 18.25
N GLY A 410 2.22 15.44 18.29
CA GLY A 410 1.65 14.36 17.46
C GLY A 410 1.97 12.93 17.89
N LYS A 411 2.70 12.76 19.00
CA LYS A 411 2.93 11.47 19.64
C LYS A 411 1.62 10.82 20.09
N ASP A 412 1.52 9.53 19.86
CA ASP A 412 0.39 8.71 20.28
C ASP A 412 0.93 7.40 20.85
N PRO A 413 0.93 7.21 22.19
CA PRO A 413 1.55 6.05 22.81
C PRO A 413 1.07 4.70 22.27
N ILE A 414 -0.22 4.57 21.93
CA ILE A 414 -0.78 3.31 21.42
C ILE A 414 -0.32 3.11 19.99
N ARG A 415 -0.54 4.09 19.11
CA ARG A 415 -0.16 4.04 17.69
C ARG A 415 1.34 3.76 17.54
N ASP A 416 2.17 4.54 18.23
CA ASP A 416 3.62 4.53 18.02
C ASP A 416 4.29 3.30 18.63
N THR A 417 3.85 2.87 19.82
CA THR A 417 4.35 1.62 20.42
C THR A 417 3.93 0.43 19.58
N ALA A 418 2.68 0.36 19.14
CA ALA A 418 2.20 -0.73 18.30
C ALA A 418 2.92 -0.76 16.94
N PHE A 419 3.12 0.40 16.30
CA PHE A 419 3.85 0.46 15.04
C PHE A 419 5.29 -0.02 15.21
N ALA A 420 6.00 0.44 16.25
CA ALA A 420 7.35 -0.01 16.53
C ALA A 420 7.42 -1.52 16.83
N LEU A 421 6.47 -2.07 17.60
CA LEU A 421 6.39 -3.51 17.88
C LEU A 421 6.17 -4.33 16.60
N TRP A 422 5.23 -3.91 15.76
CA TRP A 422 4.97 -4.57 14.48
C TRP A 422 6.20 -4.60 13.57
N VAL A 423 6.94 -3.49 13.49
CA VAL A 423 8.09 -3.36 12.58
C VAL A 423 9.33 -4.09 13.11
N PHE A 424 9.68 -3.89 14.38
CA PHE A 424 10.98 -4.33 14.89
C PHE A 424 10.94 -5.71 15.57
N TRP A 425 9.79 -6.11 16.10
CA TRP A 425 9.63 -7.36 16.84
C TRP A 425 8.37 -8.13 16.40
N PRO A 426 8.12 -8.31 15.09
CA PRO A 426 6.94 -9.03 14.64
C PRO A 426 6.90 -10.43 15.25
N GLY A 427 5.75 -10.85 15.77
CA GLY A 427 5.57 -12.23 16.26
C GLY A 427 5.89 -12.48 17.74
N GLN A 428 6.47 -11.53 18.48
CA GLN A 428 6.99 -11.78 19.84
C GLN A 428 5.99 -11.49 20.99
N CYS A 429 4.68 -11.73 20.81
CA CYS A 429 3.71 -11.43 21.86
C CYS A 429 3.80 -12.43 23.04
N PRO A 430 3.81 -11.96 24.30
CA PRO A 430 3.97 -12.80 25.49
C PRO A 430 2.71 -13.63 25.79
N GLY A 431 2.92 -14.83 26.35
CA GLY A 431 1.85 -15.73 26.83
C GLY A 431 1.47 -16.85 25.87
N ILE A 432 1.99 -16.81 24.65
CA ILE A 432 2.09 -17.97 23.77
C ILE A 432 3.51 -18.48 24.01
N GLY A 433 3.68 -19.75 24.39
CA GLY A 433 5.02 -20.31 24.45
C GLY A 433 5.73 -20.11 23.10
N PRO A 434 7.04 -20.40 22.98
CA PRO A 434 7.75 -20.30 21.70
C PRO A 434 7.21 -21.17 20.53
N GLY A 435 5.98 -21.72 20.59
CA GLY A 435 5.24 -22.30 19.46
C GLY A 435 3.89 -21.58 19.35
N ALA A 436 3.53 -21.00 18.22
CA ALA A 436 3.22 -21.76 17.00
C ALA A 436 3.76 -21.14 15.70
N GLY A 437 4.67 -20.18 15.78
CA GLY A 437 5.38 -19.66 14.61
C GLY A 437 6.84 -19.40 14.97
N GLY A 438 7.71 -20.37 14.76
CA GLY A 438 9.15 -20.16 14.88
C GLY A 438 9.65 -19.14 13.85
N ASN A 439 10.85 -18.61 14.04
CA ASN A 439 11.51 -17.89 12.96
C ASN A 439 11.67 -18.85 11.78
N CYS A 440 11.28 -18.45 10.58
CA CYS A 440 11.41 -19.28 9.38
C CYS A 440 12.82 -19.88 9.23
N ALA A 441 13.87 -19.08 9.48
CA ALA A 441 15.25 -19.53 9.40
C ALA A 441 15.65 -20.54 10.50
N GLU A 442 14.92 -20.58 11.62
CA GLU A 442 15.14 -21.54 12.70
C GLU A 442 14.51 -22.91 12.42
N MET A 443 13.63 -23.01 11.42
CA MET A 443 12.93 -24.25 11.07
C MET A 443 13.77 -25.23 10.26
N GLY A 444 14.93 -24.80 9.76
CA GLY A 444 15.91 -25.65 9.10
C GLY A 444 16.45 -25.06 7.80
N PRO A 445 17.42 -25.74 7.15
CA PRO A 445 18.07 -25.25 5.94
C PRO A 445 17.14 -25.19 4.72
N ASP A 446 16.01 -25.90 4.76
CA ASP A 446 15.00 -25.89 3.69
C ASP A 446 14.05 -24.71 3.80
N TYR A 447 14.19 -23.85 4.80
CA TYR A 447 13.35 -22.67 4.99
C TYR A 447 14.16 -21.41 4.68
N VAL A 448 13.60 -20.52 3.88
CA VAL A 448 14.21 -19.24 3.53
C VAL A 448 13.18 -18.13 3.68
N CYS A 449 13.58 -17.05 4.31
CA CYS A 449 12.87 -15.80 4.18
C CYS A 449 13.27 -15.16 2.86
N THR A 450 12.28 -14.92 2.01
CA THR A 450 12.51 -14.22 0.75
C THR A 450 11.75 -12.91 0.77
N SER A 451 12.40 -11.84 0.32
CA SER A 451 11.77 -10.56 0.04
C SER A 451 10.90 -10.60 -1.22
N ASN A 452 10.89 -11.74 -1.94
CA ASN A 452 9.94 -11.96 -3.01
C ASN A 452 8.54 -12.10 -2.41
N ILE A 453 7.55 -11.50 -3.06
CA ILE A 453 6.15 -11.52 -2.61
C ILE A 453 5.51 -12.91 -2.76
N THR A 454 6.16 -13.79 -3.53
CA THR A 454 5.79 -15.20 -3.68
C THR A 454 7.06 -16.04 -3.60
N CYS A 455 6.92 -17.26 -3.09
CA CYS A 455 7.99 -18.24 -3.12
C CYS A 455 8.36 -18.56 -4.57
N ASP A 456 9.63 -18.88 -4.82
CA ASP A 456 10.04 -19.39 -6.13
C ASP A 456 9.24 -20.68 -6.46
N PRO A 457 9.07 -21.07 -7.74
CA PRO A 457 8.24 -22.23 -8.13
C PRO A 457 8.58 -23.54 -7.42
N ASP A 458 9.81 -23.64 -6.90
CA ASP A 458 10.37 -24.79 -6.22
C ASP A 458 10.19 -24.71 -4.68
N TRP A 459 9.38 -23.76 -4.21
CA TRP A 459 9.20 -23.42 -2.80
C TRP A 459 7.72 -23.17 -2.50
N ILE A 460 7.26 -23.56 -1.31
CA ILE A 460 5.90 -23.31 -0.82
C ILE A 460 5.91 -22.27 0.31
N GLU A 461 4.89 -21.43 0.38
CA GLU A 461 4.74 -20.48 1.48
C GLU A 461 4.27 -21.20 2.75
N ILE A 462 4.89 -20.88 3.89
CA ILE A 462 4.51 -21.40 5.21
C ILE A 462 4.01 -20.23 6.06
N PRO A 463 2.69 -19.97 6.09
CA PRO A 463 2.12 -18.74 6.65
C PRO A 463 2.31 -18.61 8.17
N ASP A 464 2.48 -19.74 8.87
CA ASP A 464 2.63 -19.76 10.33
C ASP A 464 4.04 -19.39 10.79
N LEU A 465 5.02 -19.40 9.89
CA LEU A 465 6.40 -19.05 10.21
C LEU A 465 6.66 -17.58 9.88
N TYR A 466 7.20 -16.85 10.84
CA TYR A 466 7.48 -15.45 10.61
C TYR A 466 8.86 -15.28 9.98
N CYS A 467 8.88 -14.46 8.94
CA CYS A 467 10.07 -13.79 8.46
C CYS A 467 10.10 -12.35 8.95
N GLU A 468 11.22 -11.68 8.71
CA GLU A 468 11.32 -10.26 8.99
C GLU A 468 10.40 -9.44 8.04
N PHE A 469 10.20 -8.17 8.34
CA PHE A 469 9.18 -7.35 7.68
C PHE A 469 9.36 -7.28 6.15
N GLY A 470 8.32 -7.65 5.41
CA GLY A 470 8.29 -7.64 3.93
C GLY A 470 8.79 -8.92 3.27
N GLU A 471 9.15 -9.93 4.07
CA GLU A 471 9.55 -11.24 3.59
C GLU A 471 8.46 -12.27 3.92
N ILE A 472 8.29 -13.27 3.07
CA ILE A 472 7.47 -14.45 3.34
C ILE A 472 8.36 -15.64 3.65
N CYS A 473 7.88 -16.55 4.48
CA CYS A 473 8.59 -17.79 4.76
C CYS A 473 8.33 -18.80 3.66
N CYS A 474 9.38 -19.20 2.97
CA CYS A 474 9.32 -20.19 1.91
C CYS A 474 10.03 -21.46 2.36
N LYS A 475 9.41 -22.61 2.15
CA LYS A 475 10.03 -23.92 2.32
C LYS A 475 10.34 -24.52 0.96
N TYR A 476 11.59 -24.91 0.74
CA TYR A 476 12.02 -25.57 -0.48
C TYR A 476 11.31 -26.93 -0.59
N VAL A 477 10.67 -27.16 -1.73
CA VAL A 477 10.03 -28.44 -2.06
C VAL A 477 10.72 -29.15 -3.23
N GLY A 478 11.74 -28.54 -3.85
CA GLY A 478 12.51 -29.14 -4.94
C GLY A 478 12.19 -28.55 -6.31
N ALA A 479 13.22 -28.41 -7.16
CA ALA A 479 13.08 -28.05 -8.57
C ALA A 479 12.32 -29.12 -9.36
N GLY A 480 11.03 -28.87 -9.56
CA GLY A 480 10.04 -29.84 -9.98
C GLY A 480 9.24 -30.31 -8.79
N GLY A 481 8.02 -29.75 -8.63
CA GLY A 481 7.05 -30.22 -7.64
C GLY A 481 7.08 -31.74 -7.60
N ALA A 482 7.27 -32.29 -6.40
CA ALA A 482 7.53 -33.71 -6.18
C ALA A 482 6.76 -34.55 -7.20
N GLU A 483 7.44 -35.36 -8.03
CA GLU A 483 6.74 -36.31 -8.89
C GLU A 483 5.71 -37.02 -8.02
N CYS A 484 4.50 -37.28 -8.53
CA CYS A 484 3.42 -37.84 -7.71
C CYS A 484 3.87 -39.07 -6.88
N THR A 485 4.79 -39.87 -7.41
CA THR A 485 5.48 -40.98 -6.73
C THR A 485 6.26 -40.56 -5.48
N THR A 486 6.93 -39.42 -5.50
CA THR A 486 7.69 -38.82 -4.39
C THR A 486 6.77 -38.25 -3.31
N ALA A 487 5.59 -37.75 -3.69
CA ALA A 487 4.53 -37.36 -2.75
C ALA A 487 3.79 -38.59 -2.13
N GLY A 488 4.18 -39.81 -2.51
CA GLY A 488 3.53 -41.06 -2.10
C GLY A 488 2.24 -41.35 -2.85
N GLY A 489 1.97 -40.64 -3.94
CA GLY A 489 0.83 -40.86 -4.83
C GLY A 489 1.19 -41.58 -6.13
N SER A 490 0.17 -41.76 -6.98
CA SER A 490 0.32 -42.24 -8.36
C SER A 490 -0.57 -41.43 -9.30
N CYS A 491 -0.05 -41.10 -10.49
CA CYS A 491 -0.80 -40.33 -11.49
C CYS A 491 -1.90 -41.18 -12.14
N LYS A 492 -3.16 -40.80 -11.95
CA LYS A 492 -4.34 -41.48 -12.52
C LYS A 492 -5.27 -40.49 -13.22
N ASP A 493 -6.13 -40.99 -14.09
CA ASP A 493 -7.06 -40.15 -14.84
C ASP A 493 -8.17 -39.56 -13.94
N LEU A 494 -8.47 -40.19 -12.81
CA LEU A 494 -9.38 -39.75 -11.74
C LEU A 494 -8.96 -40.42 -10.41
N CYS A 495 -9.01 -39.68 -9.31
CA CYS A 495 -8.90 -40.23 -7.96
C CYS A 495 -10.27 -40.73 -7.46
N GLY A 496 -10.32 -41.81 -6.67
CA GLY A 496 -11.56 -42.21 -5.99
C GLY A 496 -12.47 -43.26 -6.66
N ASN A 497 -12.01 -43.99 -7.68
CA ASN A 497 -12.76 -45.17 -8.17
C ASN A 497 -12.86 -46.31 -7.14
N ASN A 498 -11.95 -46.31 -6.16
CA ASN A 498 -11.99 -47.13 -4.96
C ASN A 498 -11.98 -46.13 -3.80
N GLU A 499 -12.93 -46.17 -2.88
CA GLU A 499 -13.22 -45.16 -1.82
C GLU A 499 -12.05 -44.78 -0.87
N ASN A 500 -10.82 -45.25 -1.15
CA ASN A 500 -9.65 -45.15 -0.28
C ASN A 500 -8.53 -44.23 -0.80
N GLU A 501 -8.78 -43.38 -1.79
CA GLU A 501 -7.78 -42.45 -2.34
C GLU A 501 -8.32 -41.02 -2.46
N PHE A 502 -7.43 -40.03 -2.35
CA PHE A 502 -7.72 -38.60 -2.55
C PHE A 502 -6.72 -37.97 -3.51
N GLU A 503 -7.10 -36.82 -4.06
CA GLU A 503 -6.26 -36.02 -4.96
C GLU A 503 -5.35 -35.08 -4.17
N ILE A 504 -4.08 -34.99 -4.56
CA ILE A 504 -3.15 -33.98 -4.07
C ILE A 504 -3.09 -32.83 -5.08
N GLU A 505 -3.90 -31.79 -4.87
CA GLU A 505 -4.08 -30.66 -5.81
C GLU A 505 -2.78 -29.90 -6.13
N THR A 506 -1.78 -29.99 -5.25
CA THR A 506 -0.50 -29.27 -5.38
C THR A 506 0.57 -30.02 -6.18
N VAL A 507 0.31 -31.27 -6.58
CA VAL A 507 1.30 -32.13 -7.23
C VAL A 507 0.97 -32.35 -8.71
N PHE A 508 1.88 -31.89 -9.57
CA PHE A 508 1.72 -32.01 -11.02
C PHE A 508 1.96 -33.44 -11.51
N CYS A 509 1.00 -33.96 -12.27
CA CYS A 509 1.17 -35.17 -13.06
C CYS A 509 1.25 -34.83 -14.56
N PRO A 510 2.12 -35.50 -15.33
CA PRO A 510 2.13 -35.36 -16.77
C PRO A 510 0.78 -35.79 -17.38
N ASP A 511 0.49 -35.26 -18.57
CA ASP A 511 -0.70 -35.61 -19.37
C ASP A 511 -2.06 -35.26 -18.73
N TRP A 512 -2.13 -34.20 -17.91
CA TRP A 512 -3.37 -33.73 -17.27
C TRP A 512 -4.02 -34.77 -16.34
N LYS A 513 -3.21 -35.65 -15.76
CA LYS A 513 -3.67 -36.62 -14.75
C LYS A 513 -3.71 -35.98 -13.35
N TYR A 514 -4.41 -36.64 -12.44
CA TYR A 514 -4.49 -36.29 -11.04
C TYR A 514 -3.50 -37.12 -10.22
N CYS A 515 -2.85 -36.49 -9.24
CA CYS A 515 -1.99 -37.22 -8.32
C CYS A 515 -2.82 -37.84 -7.19
N CYS A 516 -2.99 -39.17 -7.22
CA CYS A 516 -3.85 -39.87 -6.27
C CYS A 516 -3.03 -40.60 -5.20
N LYS A 517 -3.31 -40.34 -3.93
CA LYS A 517 -2.67 -40.98 -2.77
C LYS A 517 -3.71 -41.71 -1.92
N ALA A 518 -3.35 -42.87 -1.39
CA ALA A 518 -4.23 -43.62 -0.51
C ALA A 518 -4.32 -42.95 0.87
N TYR A 519 -5.52 -42.87 1.46
CA TYR A 519 -5.70 -42.30 2.81
C TYR A 519 -4.79 -43.00 3.83
N SER A 520 -4.65 -44.33 3.73
CA SER A 520 -3.80 -45.14 4.61
C SER A 520 -2.30 -44.85 4.54
N GLU A 521 -1.86 -44.09 3.52
CA GLU A 521 -0.47 -43.71 3.30
C GLU A 521 -0.23 -42.20 3.54
N ALA A 522 -1.28 -41.46 3.92
CA ALA A 522 -1.24 -40.02 4.19
C ALA A 522 -1.40 -39.73 5.68
N TYR A 523 -0.97 -38.54 6.09
CA TYR A 523 -1.36 -37.94 7.38
C TYR A 523 -2.71 -37.25 7.23
N CYS A 524 -3.50 -37.18 8.32
CA CYS A 524 -4.84 -36.62 8.29
C CYS A 524 -4.90 -35.14 7.83
N ASN A 525 -3.86 -34.36 8.11
CA ASN A 525 -3.76 -32.98 7.66
C ASN A 525 -3.51 -32.85 6.14
N GLU A 526 -2.93 -33.87 5.48
CA GLU A 526 -2.73 -33.90 4.02
C GLU A 526 -4.07 -34.10 3.28
N THR A 527 -5.07 -34.67 3.96
CA THR A 527 -6.37 -35.04 3.37
C THR A 527 -7.45 -33.99 3.64
N SER A 528 -7.08 -32.81 4.14
CA SER A 528 -8.02 -31.79 4.63
C SER A 528 -8.98 -32.30 5.72
N GLY A 529 -8.58 -33.34 6.46
CA GLY A 529 -9.35 -33.88 7.58
C GLY A 529 -8.77 -33.48 8.94
N GLU A 530 -9.46 -33.86 10.01
CA GLU A 530 -9.01 -33.67 11.39
C GLU A 530 -9.13 -34.95 12.21
N ILE A 531 -8.18 -35.16 13.14
CA ILE A 531 -8.23 -36.30 14.07
C ILE A 531 -9.14 -35.92 15.24
N CYS A 532 -10.24 -36.65 15.41
CA CYS A 532 -11.16 -36.41 16.51
C CYS A 532 -10.61 -36.99 17.81
N ASP A 533 -10.54 -36.14 18.85
CA ASP A 533 -10.12 -36.56 20.18
C ASP A 533 -11.26 -37.29 20.90
N GLU A 534 -11.38 -38.60 20.64
CA GLU A 534 -12.35 -39.47 21.30
C GLU A 534 -12.20 -39.45 22.83
N ALA A 535 -10.98 -39.23 23.35
CA ALA A 535 -10.72 -39.19 24.79
C ALA A 535 -11.31 -37.94 25.45
N ASN A 536 -11.36 -36.82 24.72
CA ASN A 536 -12.08 -35.62 25.11
C ASN A 536 -13.55 -35.62 24.64
N GLY A 537 -14.02 -36.77 24.16
CA GLY A 537 -15.41 -36.98 23.79
C GLY A 537 -15.79 -36.28 22.50
N TYR A 538 -14.92 -36.22 21.49
CA TYR A 538 -15.28 -35.82 20.13
C TYR A 538 -15.49 -37.06 19.24
N ALA A 539 -16.41 -36.98 18.28
CA ALA A 539 -16.65 -37.99 17.26
C ALA A 539 -16.67 -37.35 15.87
N CYS A 540 -16.31 -38.16 14.87
CA CYS A 540 -16.32 -37.73 13.48
C CYS A 540 -17.76 -37.63 12.96
N GLN A 541 -18.15 -36.45 12.47
CA GLN A 541 -19.32 -36.24 11.65
C GLN A 541 -18.89 -36.16 10.18
N GLY A 542 -18.76 -37.33 9.55
CA GLY A 542 -18.30 -37.45 8.17
C GLY A 542 -17.84 -38.88 7.86
N ASN A 543 -17.09 -39.03 6.77
CA ASN A 543 -16.41 -40.28 6.47
C ASN A 543 -15.13 -40.37 7.30
N GLU A 544 -14.97 -41.47 8.01
CA GLU A 544 -13.77 -41.78 8.76
C GLU A 544 -12.87 -42.67 7.91
N VAL A 545 -11.61 -42.26 7.75
CA VAL A 545 -10.62 -42.99 6.97
C VAL A 545 -9.38 -43.27 7.81
N ASP A 546 -8.76 -44.43 7.60
CA ASP A 546 -7.50 -44.76 8.27
C ASP A 546 -6.36 -43.98 7.60
N THR A 547 -5.57 -43.26 8.42
CA THR A 547 -4.39 -42.47 8.05
C THR A 547 -3.20 -42.88 8.92
N LEU A 548 -1.98 -42.44 8.59
CA LEU A 548 -0.75 -42.80 9.31
C LEU A 548 -0.74 -42.37 10.78
N ASP A 549 -1.43 -41.27 11.10
CA ASP A 549 -1.56 -40.69 12.44
C ASP A 549 -2.85 -41.08 13.16
N GLY A 550 -3.70 -41.92 12.55
CA GLY A 550 -4.89 -42.49 13.18
C GLY A 550 -6.13 -42.45 12.29
N LYS A 551 -7.31 -42.47 12.91
CA LYS A 551 -8.58 -42.29 12.22
C LYS A 551 -8.79 -40.81 11.92
N CYS A 552 -8.80 -40.48 10.64
CA CYS A 552 -9.00 -39.13 10.15
C CYS A 552 -10.46 -38.90 9.80
N CYS A 553 -11.04 -37.82 10.31
CA CYS A 553 -12.37 -37.39 9.94
C CYS A 553 -12.31 -36.48 8.72
N LEU A 554 -12.87 -36.92 7.58
CA LEU A 554 -13.02 -36.10 6.37
C LEU A 554 -14.23 -35.13 6.46
N GLY A 555 -14.65 -34.82 7.68
CA GLY A 555 -15.82 -34.00 7.99
C GLY A 555 -15.50 -33.03 9.11
N SER A 556 -16.23 -33.09 10.22
CA SER A 556 -15.92 -32.28 11.39
C SER A 556 -15.98 -33.11 12.67
N CYS A 557 -15.08 -32.80 13.60
CA CYS A 557 -15.06 -33.38 14.93
C CYS A 557 -16.06 -32.65 15.81
N ILE A 558 -17.13 -33.34 16.18
CA ILE A 558 -18.20 -32.82 17.03
C ILE A 558 -18.15 -33.46 18.41
N PRO A 559 -18.50 -32.75 19.49
CA PRO A 559 -18.61 -33.37 20.81
C PRO A 559 -19.68 -34.47 20.84
N ASN A 560 -19.38 -35.62 21.46
CA ASN A 560 -20.29 -36.75 21.69
C ASN A 560 -21.53 -36.38 22.54
N ASN A 561 -21.44 -35.29 23.32
CA ASN A 561 -22.52 -34.78 24.16
C ASN A 561 -23.10 -33.45 23.65
N THR A 562 -23.26 -33.28 22.34
CA THR A 562 -23.85 -32.06 21.76
C THR A 562 -25.23 -31.70 22.32
N ALA A 563 -26.03 -32.69 22.74
CA ALA A 563 -27.35 -32.48 23.36
C ALA A 563 -27.31 -31.79 24.75
N GLU A 564 -26.15 -31.76 25.42
CA GLU A 564 -25.98 -31.14 26.75
C GLU A 564 -25.29 -29.77 26.70
N GLN A 565 -24.86 -29.32 25.51
CA GLN A 565 -24.13 -28.06 25.32
C GLN A 565 -25.05 -27.03 24.65
N ASN A 566 -24.77 -25.73 24.81
CA ASN A 566 -25.52 -24.70 24.08
C ASN A 566 -24.94 -24.52 22.67
N CYS A 567 -25.78 -24.17 21.71
CA CYS A 567 -25.37 -24.02 20.32
C CYS A 567 -24.28 -22.96 20.14
N ILE A 568 -24.35 -21.85 20.89
CA ILE A 568 -23.36 -20.77 20.81
C ILE A 568 -21.96 -21.19 21.30
N ASP A 569 -21.86 -22.25 22.10
CA ASP A 569 -20.59 -22.72 22.66
C ASP A 569 -19.83 -23.63 21.67
N ILE A 570 -20.55 -24.24 20.73
CA ILE A 570 -19.99 -25.25 19.79
C ILE A 570 -20.24 -24.93 18.31
N GLY A 571 -21.00 -23.88 18.02
CA GLY A 571 -21.47 -23.56 16.68
C GLY A 571 -22.27 -22.26 16.64
N PHE A 572 -23.24 -22.20 15.73
CA PHE A 572 -24.13 -21.05 15.61
C PHE A 572 -25.53 -21.48 15.16
N PRO A 573 -26.60 -20.85 15.70
CA PRO A 573 -27.97 -21.20 15.38
C PRO A 573 -28.37 -20.63 14.02
N CYS A 574 -29.02 -21.44 13.19
CA CYS A 574 -29.62 -20.99 11.94
C CYS A 574 -31.09 -20.62 12.11
N SER A 575 -31.52 -19.63 11.32
CA SER A 575 -32.93 -19.27 11.20
C SER A 575 -33.75 -20.38 10.52
N SER A 576 -35.08 -20.30 10.63
CA SER A 576 -35.98 -21.34 10.13
C SER A 576 -35.94 -21.53 8.60
N ASP A 577 -35.48 -20.53 7.88
CA ASP A 577 -35.32 -20.45 6.43
C ASP A 577 -33.87 -20.68 5.95
N GLN A 578 -32.98 -21.17 6.83
CA GLN A 578 -31.58 -21.42 6.52
C GLN A 578 -31.19 -22.90 6.62
N VAL A 579 -30.14 -23.34 5.93
CA VAL A 579 -29.50 -24.67 6.08
C VAL A 579 -28.03 -24.51 6.48
N CYS A 580 -27.46 -25.53 7.11
CA CYS A 580 -26.01 -25.63 7.28
C CYS A 580 -25.38 -26.11 5.98
N ILE A 581 -24.35 -25.42 5.50
CA ILE A 581 -23.53 -25.89 4.39
C ILE A 581 -22.07 -25.97 4.82
N ASN A 582 -21.36 -26.98 4.34
CA ASN A 582 -19.91 -27.04 4.43
C ASN A 582 -19.31 -26.06 3.42
N LYS A 583 -18.45 -25.14 3.87
CA LYS A 583 -17.80 -24.09 3.07
C LYS A 583 -16.85 -24.65 2.01
N ILE A 584 -16.36 -25.88 2.19
CA ILE A 584 -15.39 -26.52 1.30
C ILE A 584 -16.10 -27.37 0.25
N THR A 585 -17.00 -28.26 0.68
CA THR A 585 -17.66 -29.21 -0.24
C THR A 585 -18.96 -28.66 -0.83
N TRP A 586 -19.48 -27.57 -0.28
CA TRP A 586 -20.80 -27.02 -0.61
C TRP A 586 -21.95 -28.04 -0.41
N GLU A 587 -21.76 -29.02 0.47
CA GLU A 587 -22.78 -30.01 0.80
C GLU A 587 -23.59 -29.59 2.03
N VAL A 588 -24.89 -29.90 2.02
CA VAL A 588 -25.78 -29.60 3.15
C VAL A 588 -25.49 -30.53 4.32
N VAL A 589 -25.14 -29.95 5.44
CA VAL A 589 -24.86 -30.66 6.69
C VAL A 589 -26.13 -30.70 7.53
N PRO A 590 -26.50 -31.85 8.14
CA PRO A 590 -27.64 -31.90 9.04
C PRO A 590 -27.41 -31.04 10.28
N PHE A 591 -28.48 -30.39 10.76
CA PHE A 591 -28.44 -29.69 12.03
C PHE A 591 -28.12 -30.63 13.19
N THR A 592 -27.32 -30.15 14.14
CA THR A 592 -27.07 -30.85 15.39
C THR A 592 -27.97 -30.27 16.48
N PRO A 593 -28.86 -31.05 17.12
CA PRO A 593 -29.66 -30.57 18.22
C PRO A 593 -28.78 -30.35 19.47
N THR A 594 -28.97 -29.21 20.12
CA THR A 594 -28.26 -28.78 21.33
C THR A 594 -29.24 -28.58 22.49
N GLN A 595 -28.75 -28.21 23.67
CA GLN A 595 -29.59 -28.00 24.85
C GLN A 595 -30.63 -26.88 24.63
N ASP A 596 -30.26 -25.84 23.90
CA ASP A 596 -31.00 -24.59 23.71
C ASP A 596 -31.61 -24.42 22.30
N GLU A 597 -31.08 -25.10 21.28
CA GLU A 597 -31.52 -24.96 19.89
C GLU A 597 -31.56 -26.29 19.13
N ASN A 598 -32.57 -26.47 18.26
CA ASN A 598 -32.68 -27.67 17.42
C ASN A 598 -32.01 -27.50 16.04
N ARG A 599 -31.50 -26.30 15.72
CA ARG A 599 -30.94 -25.93 14.41
C ARG A 599 -29.54 -25.34 14.54
N CYS A 600 -28.63 -26.06 15.20
CA CYS A 600 -27.25 -25.64 15.33
C CYS A 600 -26.38 -26.17 14.19
N CYS A 601 -25.62 -25.29 13.52
CA CYS A 601 -24.49 -25.72 12.69
C CYS A 601 -23.24 -25.79 13.55
N VAL A 602 -22.64 -26.97 13.63
CA VAL A 602 -21.46 -27.26 14.44
C VAL A 602 -20.31 -27.61 13.50
N GLY A 603 -19.13 -27.05 13.75
CA GLY A 603 -17.93 -27.23 12.92
C GLY A 603 -17.32 -25.90 12.44
N THR A 604 -16.01 -25.88 12.23
CA THR A 604 -15.25 -24.69 11.77
C THR A 604 -15.51 -24.37 10.28
N SER A 605 -15.74 -25.42 9.51
CA SER A 605 -15.97 -25.36 8.06
C SER A 605 -17.45 -25.25 7.67
N VAL A 606 -18.38 -24.99 8.60
CA VAL A 606 -19.81 -24.82 8.26
C VAL A 606 -20.27 -23.36 8.33
N LYS A 607 -21.36 -23.01 7.63
CA LYS A 607 -22.08 -21.72 7.74
C LYS A 607 -23.58 -21.87 7.49
N CYS A 608 -24.39 -20.94 8.00
CA CYS A 608 -25.83 -20.85 7.71
C CYS A 608 -26.06 -20.09 6.41
N ILE A 609 -26.73 -20.70 5.44
CA ILE A 609 -27.13 -20.08 4.16
C ILE A 609 -28.64 -20.23 3.93
N GLN A 610 -29.25 -19.54 2.97
CA GLN A 610 -30.70 -19.65 2.74
C GLN A 610 -31.09 -21.04 2.18
N ASP A 611 -32.13 -21.67 2.73
CA ASP A 611 -32.72 -22.93 2.25
C ASP A 611 -33.62 -22.71 1.03
N LYS A 612 -33.08 -22.01 0.05
CA LYS A 612 -33.72 -21.77 -1.24
C LYS A 612 -32.72 -22.12 -2.33
N LEU A 613 -33.23 -22.54 -3.47
CA LEU A 613 -32.41 -22.72 -4.66
C LEU A 613 -32.19 -21.35 -5.29
N CYS A 614 -31.07 -21.14 -5.96
CA CYS A 614 -30.80 -19.88 -6.62
C CYS A 614 -31.91 -19.57 -7.62
N SER A 615 -32.32 -20.58 -8.39
CA SER A 615 -33.44 -20.50 -9.34
C SER A 615 -34.79 -20.08 -8.75
N SER A 616 -35.01 -20.17 -7.43
CA SER A 616 -36.28 -19.78 -6.80
C SER A 616 -36.28 -18.36 -6.23
N ILE A 617 -35.11 -17.75 -6.05
CA ILE A 617 -34.96 -16.37 -5.55
C ILE A 617 -34.26 -15.43 -6.55
N GLY A 618 -33.66 -15.98 -7.59
CA GLY A 618 -32.72 -15.27 -8.44
C GLY A 618 -32.19 -16.11 -9.60
N GLU A 619 -31.02 -15.72 -10.08
CA GLU A 619 -30.28 -16.43 -11.12
C GLU A 619 -28.77 -16.30 -10.89
N LYS A 620 -27.99 -17.22 -11.47
CA LYS A 620 -26.53 -17.17 -11.44
C LYS A 620 -26.03 -16.29 -12.57
N CYS A 621 -25.20 -15.31 -12.27
CA CYS A 621 -24.65 -14.42 -13.30
C CYS A 621 -23.54 -15.12 -14.09
N SER A 622 -23.57 -14.97 -15.41
CA SER A 622 -22.52 -15.47 -16.29
C SER A 622 -21.24 -14.63 -16.15
N LEU A 623 -20.11 -15.16 -16.63
CA LEU A 623 -18.81 -14.48 -16.58
C LEU A 623 -18.88 -13.06 -17.18
N GLY A 624 -18.81 -12.06 -16.30
CA GLY A 624 -18.85 -10.62 -16.60
C GLY A 624 -20.25 -10.03 -16.82
N GLU A 625 -21.29 -10.71 -16.34
CA GLU A 625 -22.51 -10.07 -15.86
C GLU A 625 -22.35 -9.75 -14.38
N GLU A 626 -23.06 -8.75 -13.88
CA GLU A 626 -23.06 -8.35 -12.47
C GLU A 626 -24.51 -8.32 -11.97
N CYS A 627 -24.69 -8.71 -10.71
CA CYS A 627 -26.01 -8.78 -10.09
C CYS A 627 -26.58 -7.37 -9.83
N SER A 628 -27.77 -7.07 -10.36
CA SER A 628 -28.49 -5.82 -10.07
C SER A 628 -29.12 -5.77 -8.68
N GLY A 629 -29.15 -6.90 -7.97
CA GLY A 629 -29.79 -7.10 -6.67
C GLY A 629 -28.79 -7.43 -5.56
N ASN A 630 -29.22 -8.24 -4.59
CA ASN A 630 -28.32 -8.76 -3.56
C ASN A 630 -27.68 -10.06 -4.04
N ILE A 631 -26.38 -10.22 -3.80
CA ILE A 631 -25.75 -11.54 -3.90
C ILE A 631 -26.01 -12.25 -2.58
N VAL A 632 -26.67 -13.40 -2.67
CA VAL A 632 -26.99 -14.26 -1.54
C VAL A 632 -26.43 -15.65 -1.81
N GLU A 633 -25.98 -16.32 -0.76
CA GLU A 633 -25.52 -17.70 -0.84
C GLU A 633 -26.73 -18.63 -0.69
N THR A 634 -26.89 -19.55 -1.63
CA THR A 634 -28.03 -20.48 -1.68
C THR A 634 -27.56 -21.91 -1.58
N LYS A 635 -28.52 -22.82 -1.38
CA LYS A 635 -28.25 -24.25 -1.20
C LYS A 635 -27.45 -24.89 -2.33
N ASP A 636 -27.59 -24.37 -3.54
CA ASP A 636 -27.06 -24.90 -4.79
C ASP A 636 -25.95 -24.03 -5.40
N GLU A 637 -25.76 -22.79 -4.94
CA GLU A 637 -24.81 -21.85 -5.55
C GLU A 637 -24.16 -20.95 -4.49
N GLU A 638 -22.85 -20.72 -4.64
CA GLU A 638 -22.08 -19.81 -3.77
C GLU A 638 -22.49 -18.35 -3.95
N GLU A 639 -22.82 -17.96 -5.18
CA GLU A 639 -23.21 -16.60 -5.52
C GLU A 639 -24.50 -16.62 -6.35
N CYS A 640 -25.63 -16.42 -5.69
CA CYS A 640 -26.91 -16.24 -6.36
C CYS A 640 -27.31 -14.76 -6.40
N CYS A 641 -27.70 -14.27 -7.58
CA CYS A 641 -28.23 -12.92 -7.70
C CYS A 641 -29.72 -12.87 -7.39
N GLU A 642 -30.11 -12.36 -6.22
CA GLU A 642 -31.48 -11.98 -5.89
C GLU A 642 -31.86 -10.68 -6.63
N GLY A 643 -31.95 -10.77 -7.97
CA GLY A 643 -32.10 -9.65 -8.89
C GLY A 643 -32.03 -10.11 -10.35
N GLN A 644 -31.58 -9.23 -11.23
CA GLN A 644 -31.26 -9.58 -12.63
C GLN A 644 -29.76 -9.55 -12.82
N CYS A 645 -29.22 -10.49 -13.58
CA CYS A 645 -27.84 -10.41 -14.03
C CYS A 645 -27.77 -9.45 -15.22
N LEU A 646 -27.04 -8.34 -15.03
CA LEU A 646 -26.90 -7.29 -16.03
C LEU A 646 -25.47 -7.25 -16.53
N GLU A 647 -25.29 -7.15 -17.83
CA GLU A 647 -23.99 -6.85 -18.42
C GLU A 647 -23.52 -5.44 -18.02
N THR A 648 -22.20 -5.28 -17.90
CA THR A 648 -21.56 -3.97 -17.73
C THR A 648 -21.82 -3.09 -18.95
N CYS A 649 -21.83 -1.77 -18.76
CA CYS A 649 -22.15 -0.83 -19.84
C CYS A 649 -21.19 -0.98 -21.04
N SER A 650 -19.91 -1.23 -20.76
CA SER A 650 -18.90 -1.47 -21.79
C SER A 650 -19.14 -2.73 -22.61
N LYS A 651 -19.62 -3.83 -22.00
CA LYS A 651 -19.97 -5.06 -22.75
C LYS A 651 -21.17 -4.85 -23.67
N LYS A 652 -22.13 -4.03 -23.24
CA LYS A 652 -23.24 -3.56 -24.08
C LYS A 652 -22.80 -2.61 -25.20
N GLY A 653 -21.51 -2.26 -25.29
CA GLY A 653 -20.99 -1.31 -26.28
C GLY A 653 -21.44 0.13 -26.01
N GLY A 654 -21.67 0.49 -24.75
CA GLY A 654 -22.06 1.83 -24.33
C GLY A 654 -21.10 2.48 -23.33
N ASP A 655 -21.33 3.78 -23.11
CA ASP A 655 -20.62 4.58 -22.10
C ASP A 655 -21.56 4.90 -20.92
N TYR A 656 -21.08 4.78 -19.68
CA TYR A 656 -21.86 5.15 -18.51
C TYR A 656 -21.98 6.68 -18.36
N CYS A 657 -23.21 7.22 -18.32
CA CYS A 657 -23.43 8.65 -18.17
C CYS A 657 -23.82 9.04 -16.74
N TYR A 658 -23.24 10.13 -16.25
CA TYR A 658 -23.61 10.72 -14.96
C TYR A 658 -25.02 11.35 -15.00
N ALA A 659 -25.59 11.63 -13.82
CA ALA A 659 -26.98 12.10 -13.69
C ALA A 659 -27.28 13.40 -14.49
N GLU A 660 -26.30 14.29 -14.64
CA GLU A 660 -26.40 15.51 -15.44
C GLU A 660 -26.12 15.33 -16.95
N GLU A 661 -25.67 14.17 -17.41
CA GLU A 661 -25.28 13.94 -18.81
C GLU A 661 -26.43 13.38 -19.64
N GLN A 662 -26.42 13.73 -20.93
CA GLN A 662 -27.36 13.23 -21.93
C GLN A 662 -26.64 12.31 -22.91
N CYS A 663 -27.26 11.18 -23.23
CA CYS A 663 -26.78 10.27 -24.26
C CYS A 663 -26.98 10.91 -25.64
N SER A 664 -25.89 11.29 -26.30
CA SER A 664 -25.91 11.90 -27.63
C SER A 664 -25.65 10.85 -28.69
N GLY A 665 -26.65 10.58 -29.53
CA GLY A 665 -26.54 9.63 -30.64
C GLY A 665 -26.90 8.18 -30.31
N GLY A 666 -27.30 7.87 -29.07
CA GLY A 666 -27.72 6.55 -28.63
C GLY A 666 -28.97 6.59 -27.74
N HIS A 667 -29.22 5.51 -27.02
CA HIS A 667 -30.29 5.42 -26.03
C HIS A 667 -29.76 4.92 -24.68
N PHE A 668 -30.48 5.22 -23.61
CA PHE A 668 -30.15 4.72 -22.28
C PHE A 668 -30.66 3.28 -22.11
N GLU A 669 -29.79 2.38 -21.67
CA GLU A 669 -30.13 1.06 -21.17
C GLU A 669 -29.71 0.89 -19.72
N THR A 670 -30.37 -0.01 -19.01
CA THR A 670 -29.93 -0.45 -17.69
C THR A 670 -28.74 -1.40 -17.86
N SER A 671 -27.66 -1.08 -17.16
CA SER A 671 -26.46 -1.91 -17.02
C SER A 671 -26.22 -2.16 -15.53
N SER A 672 -25.26 -3.02 -15.22
CA SER A 672 -24.87 -3.24 -13.82
C SER A 672 -24.36 -2.00 -13.10
N GLU A 673 -23.77 -1.05 -13.84
CA GLU A 673 -23.27 0.22 -13.32
C GLU A 673 -24.41 1.23 -13.03
N GLY A 674 -25.61 0.96 -13.52
CA GLY A 674 -26.82 1.75 -13.29
C GLY A 674 -27.69 1.95 -14.53
N PRO A 675 -28.80 2.71 -14.41
CA PRO A 675 -29.83 2.85 -15.45
C PRO A 675 -29.45 3.76 -16.62
N ARG A 676 -28.22 4.29 -16.68
CA ARG A 676 -27.80 5.32 -17.64
C ARG A 676 -26.61 4.89 -18.49
N CYS A 677 -26.62 3.66 -18.98
CA CYS A 677 -25.67 3.22 -19.98
C CYS A 677 -26.09 3.73 -21.37
N CYS A 678 -25.27 4.58 -21.99
CA CYS A 678 -25.53 5.14 -23.31
C CYS A 678 -25.02 4.19 -24.39
N VAL A 679 -25.88 3.30 -24.86
CA VAL A 679 -25.54 2.32 -25.90
C VAL A 679 -25.67 2.94 -27.28
N GLY A 680 -24.63 2.81 -28.10
CA GLY A 680 -24.59 3.37 -29.46
C GLY A 680 -24.43 4.90 -29.53
N GLY A 681 -24.15 5.56 -28.41
CA GLY A 681 -23.93 7.00 -28.33
C GLY A 681 -22.76 7.38 -27.43
N THR A 682 -22.63 8.66 -27.10
CA THR A 682 -21.63 9.16 -26.14
C THR A 682 -22.28 10.07 -25.10
N CYS A 683 -21.82 10.01 -23.86
CA CYS A 683 -22.28 10.89 -22.80
C CYS A 683 -21.78 12.31 -23.03
N LYS A 684 -22.70 13.27 -23.15
CA LYS A 684 -22.35 14.69 -23.27
C LYS A 684 -23.01 15.48 -22.15
N LYS A 685 -22.21 16.33 -21.50
CA LYS A 685 -22.74 17.36 -20.62
C LYS A 685 -23.59 18.32 -21.45
N PRO A 686 -24.82 18.66 -21.03
CA PRO A 686 -25.62 19.65 -21.71
C PRO A 686 -24.80 20.94 -21.79
N THR A 687 -24.58 21.46 -23.00
CA THR A 687 -23.87 22.72 -23.20
C THR A 687 -24.62 23.82 -22.46
N SER A 688 -24.11 24.15 -21.27
CA SER A 688 -24.71 25.15 -20.42
C SER A 688 -24.68 26.50 -21.15
N LEU A 689 -25.86 27.03 -21.47
CA LEU A 689 -26.04 28.37 -22.06
C LEU A 689 -25.69 29.49 -21.08
N TRP A 690 -24.91 29.22 -20.03
CA TRP A 690 -24.46 30.20 -19.05
C TRP A 690 -23.63 31.33 -19.69
N TRP A 691 -22.89 31.03 -20.76
CA TRP A 691 -22.19 32.06 -21.56
C TRP A 691 -23.17 33.08 -22.19
N LEU A 692 -24.42 32.67 -22.47
CA LEU A 692 -25.47 33.54 -23.02
C LEU A 692 -25.99 34.52 -21.96
N TRP A 693 -26.05 34.10 -20.69
CA TRP A 693 -26.35 34.99 -19.55
C TRP A 693 -25.23 36.02 -19.30
N ILE A 694 -23.96 35.64 -19.50
CA ILE A 694 -22.83 36.58 -19.43
C ILE A 694 -22.96 37.66 -20.51
N ILE A 695 -23.33 37.30 -21.74
CA ILE A 695 -23.58 38.27 -22.82
C ILE A 695 -24.74 39.21 -22.47
N ILE A 696 -25.85 38.69 -21.92
CA ILE A 696 -27.01 39.51 -21.50
C ILE A 696 -26.59 40.51 -20.41
N ILE A 697 -25.82 40.07 -19.41
CA ILE A 697 -25.32 40.94 -18.33
C ILE A 697 -24.38 42.02 -18.89
N LEU A 698 -23.48 41.69 -19.81
CA LEU A 698 -22.59 42.67 -20.45
C LEU A 698 -23.35 43.70 -21.28
N VAL A 699 -24.43 43.31 -21.97
CA VAL A 699 -25.29 44.25 -22.71
C VAL A 699 -26.03 45.19 -21.76
N ILE A 700 -26.55 44.68 -20.62
CA ILE A 700 -27.21 45.51 -19.61
C ILE A 700 -26.23 46.49 -18.96
N LEU A 701 -25.04 46.05 -18.58
CA LEU A 701 -24.01 46.90 -17.97
C LEU A 701 -23.47 47.94 -18.96
N GLY A 702 -23.21 47.54 -20.20
CA GLY A 702 -22.78 48.45 -21.28
C GLY A 702 -23.85 49.48 -21.62
N GLY A 703 -25.11 49.06 -21.73
CA GLY A 703 -26.25 49.94 -21.95
C GLY A 703 -26.48 50.93 -20.79
N GLY A 704 -26.38 50.45 -19.55
CA GLY A 704 -26.49 51.28 -18.34
C GLY A 704 -25.38 52.34 -18.23
N ALA A 705 -24.13 51.96 -18.54
CA ALA A 705 -23.00 52.88 -18.54
C ALA A 705 -23.14 53.95 -19.64
N ALA A 706 -23.55 53.57 -20.85
CA ALA A 706 -23.81 54.51 -21.95
C ALA A 706 -24.95 55.48 -21.62
N TYR A 707 -26.05 54.98 -21.04
CA TYR A 707 -27.19 55.78 -20.59
C TYR A 707 -26.79 56.79 -19.50
N TYR A 708 -26.04 56.35 -18.49
CA TYR A 708 -25.53 57.21 -17.42
C TYR A 708 -24.62 58.33 -17.96
N PHE A 709 -23.73 58.00 -18.90
CA PHE A 709 -22.79 58.96 -19.48
C PHE A 709 -23.47 60.02 -20.35
N LEU A 710 -24.58 59.67 -21.02
CA LEU A 710 -25.34 60.59 -21.87
C LEU A 710 -26.23 61.56 -21.08
N ILE A 711 -26.74 61.16 -19.90
CA ILE A 711 -27.67 62.00 -19.12
C ILE A 711 -26.96 62.86 -18.07
N VAL A 712 -25.88 62.38 -17.45
CA VAL A 712 -25.27 63.06 -16.29
C VAL A 712 -24.33 64.22 -16.70
N LYS A 713 -23.96 64.36 -17.98
CA LYS A 713 -23.07 65.44 -18.45
C LYS A 713 -23.72 66.80 -18.74
N LYS A 714 -25.00 67.01 -18.41
CA LYS A 714 -25.59 68.36 -18.42
C LYS A 714 -25.74 68.91 -16.99
N LYS A 715 -24.69 69.56 -16.48
CA LYS A 715 -24.82 70.53 -15.37
C LYS A 715 -24.36 71.93 -15.83
N PRO A 716 -25.14 73.00 -15.56
CA PRO A 716 -24.70 74.37 -15.69
C PRO A 716 -23.92 74.85 -14.45
N LYS A 717 -23.21 75.98 -14.64
CA LYS A 717 -22.15 76.57 -13.81
C LYS A 717 -22.65 77.16 -12.46
N GLN A 718 -21.70 77.23 -11.52
CA GLN A 718 -21.78 77.76 -10.15
C GLN A 718 -22.27 79.22 -10.03
N PRO A 719 -22.57 79.67 -8.80
CA PRO A 719 -21.68 80.69 -8.19
C PRO A 719 -21.37 80.50 -6.69
N LYS A 720 -20.32 81.22 -6.27
CA LYS A 720 -19.67 81.30 -4.95
C LYS A 720 -20.42 82.24 -3.98
N GLU A 721 -20.31 82.03 -2.66
CA GLU A 721 -19.92 83.08 -1.68
C GLU A 721 -19.69 82.57 -0.24
N LYS A 722 -19.04 83.43 0.55
CA LYS A 722 -18.32 83.22 1.84
C LYS A 722 -19.20 83.51 3.09
N ILE A 723 -18.66 83.21 4.29
CA ILE A 723 -18.77 83.90 5.61
C ILE A 723 -19.22 82.98 6.79
N SER A 724 -18.37 82.89 7.84
CA SER A 724 -18.61 82.41 9.24
C SER A 724 -19.26 83.52 10.11
N PRO A 725 -19.67 83.41 11.42
CA PRO A 725 -19.36 82.42 12.48
C PRO A 725 -20.51 82.11 13.51
N PHE A 726 -20.18 81.41 14.61
CA PHE A 726 -20.79 81.49 15.97
C PHE A 726 -22.10 80.74 16.35
N GLY A 727 -22.04 79.95 17.46
CA GLY A 727 -23.14 79.72 18.43
C GLY A 727 -23.68 78.27 18.65
N GLY A 728 -23.46 77.67 19.83
CA GLY A 728 -24.15 76.45 20.34
C GLY A 728 -25.55 76.76 20.95
N PRO A 729 -26.15 75.99 21.91
CA PRO A 729 -25.75 74.74 22.61
C PRO A 729 -26.88 73.66 22.83
N GLY A 730 -26.54 72.52 23.48
CA GLY A 730 -27.44 71.61 24.24
C GLY A 730 -27.85 70.31 23.51
N LEU A 731 -27.94 69.10 24.08
CA LEU A 731 -28.08 68.58 25.46
C LEU A 731 -27.62 67.10 25.52
N PHE A 732 -27.06 66.69 26.66
CA PHE A 732 -26.78 65.30 27.13
C PHE A 732 -28.05 64.64 27.73
N PRO A 733 -28.16 63.30 27.93
CA PRO A 733 -27.56 62.57 29.08
C PRO A 733 -27.02 61.14 28.76
N VAL A 734 -25.82 60.76 29.28
CA VAL A 734 -25.49 59.98 30.51
C VAL A 734 -25.23 58.48 30.25
N SER A 735 -24.03 58.07 30.69
CA SER A 735 -23.34 56.76 30.57
C SER A 735 -23.87 55.65 31.51
N PRO A 736 -23.27 54.44 31.46
CA PRO A 736 -22.26 54.13 32.48
C PRO A 736 -20.97 53.42 32.01
N ILE A 737 -19.85 53.96 32.52
CA ILE A 737 -18.60 53.39 33.10
C ILE A 737 -18.65 51.88 33.43
N VAL A 738 -17.61 51.00 33.40
CA VAL A 738 -16.17 50.99 33.06
C VAL A 738 -15.73 49.50 33.06
N ARG A 739 -14.80 49.09 32.18
CA ARG A 739 -13.67 48.20 32.52
C ARG A 739 -12.55 48.33 31.48
N ALA A 740 -11.35 48.61 31.97
CA ALA A 740 -10.15 48.85 31.20
C ALA A 740 -9.52 47.57 30.61
N PRO A 741 -8.81 47.67 29.48
CA PRO A 741 -7.68 46.80 29.19
C PRO A 741 -6.35 47.54 29.27
N SER A 742 -5.37 46.81 29.79
CA SER A 742 -3.98 47.19 30.02
C SER A 742 -3.22 47.63 28.77
N ALA A 743 -2.21 48.46 29.03
CA ALA A 743 -1.21 48.99 28.11
C ALA A 743 -0.67 47.95 27.11
N THR A 744 -0.75 48.30 25.82
CA THR A 744 -0.02 47.63 24.76
C THR A 744 1.33 48.30 24.58
N THR A 745 2.38 47.51 24.78
CA THR A 745 3.79 47.83 24.58
C THR A 745 4.04 48.26 23.13
N ALA A 746 4.83 49.32 22.94
CA ALA A 746 5.29 49.76 21.64
C ALA A 746 6.14 48.67 20.98
N ILE A 747 5.66 48.11 19.87
CA ILE A 747 6.45 47.23 19.01
C ILE A 747 7.36 48.12 18.17
N THR A 748 8.64 48.08 18.53
CA THR A 748 9.74 48.65 17.75
C THR A 748 9.88 47.84 16.46
N THR A 749 9.76 48.50 15.32
CA THR A 749 9.95 47.89 13.99
C THR A 749 11.41 47.47 13.79
N PRO A 750 11.70 46.24 13.33
CA PRO A 750 13.06 45.83 13.00
C PRO A 750 13.54 46.53 11.73
N LYS A 751 14.73 47.14 11.82
CA LYS A 751 15.50 47.68 10.70
C LYS A 751 15.75 46.59 9.64
N PRO A 752 15.67 46.88 8.33
CA PRO A 752 16.02 45.92 7.29
C PRO A 752 17.51 45.57 7.37
N GLN A 753 17.82 44.30 7.61
CA GLN A 753 19.18 43.78 7.54
C GLN A 753 19.59 43.64 6.06
N PHE A 754 20.74 44.22 5.73
CA PHE A 754 21.38 44.06 4.43
C PHE A 754 21.72 42.58 4.18
N PRO A 755 21.60 42.09 2.94
CA PRO A 755 21.98 40.73 2.58
C PRO A 755 23.47 40.51 2.85
N GLN A 756 23.78 39.47 3.62
CA GLN A 756 25.17 39.10 3.88
C GLN A 756 25.86 38.66 2.59
N PRO A 757 27.14 39.05 2.38
CA PRO A 757 27.90 38.63 1.21
C PRO A 757 28.09 37.11 1.20
N ARG A 758 27.82 36.49 0.04
CA ARG A 758 28.07 35.07 -0.20
C ARG A 758 29.52 34.69 0.18
N PRO A 759 29.73 33.56 0.87
CA PRO A 759 31.07 33.00 1.06
C PRO A 759 31.75 32.79 -0.28
N ARG A 760 33.01 33.26 -0.37
CA ARG A 760 33.88 33.04 -1.53
C ARG A 760 34.07 31.52 -1.75
N PRO A 761 34.05 31.01 -2.99
CA PRO A 761 34.34 29.61 -3.27
C PRO A 761 35.72 29.25 -2.71
N ILE A 762 35.77 28.20 -1.88
CA ILE A 762 37.02 27.62 -1.42
C ILE A 762 37.75 27.09 -2.66
N GLN A 763 38.89 27.69 -2.99
CA GLN A 763 39.78 27.16 -4.03
C GLN A 763 40.24 25.77 -3.58
N ALA A 764 39.86 24.76 -4.34
CA ALA A 764 40.32 23.40 -4.16
C ALA A 764 41.85 23.37 -4.27
N GLN A 765 42.52 22.92 -3.21
CA GLN A 765 43.95 22.64 -3.27
C GLN A 765 44.21 21.51 -4.28
N PRO A 766 45.33 21.55 -5.04
CA PRO A 766 45.68 20.49 -5.97
C PRO A 766 45.91 19.18 -5.21
N LYS A 767 45.13 18.14 -5.54
CA LYS A 767 45.39 16.77 -5.06
C LYS A 767 46.77 16.33 -5.54
N SER A 768 47.65 16.02 -4.59
CA SER A 768 48.94 15.36 -4.83
C SER A 768 48.71 14.01 -5.52
N GLN A 769 49.39 13.78 -6.64
CA GLN A 769 49.33 12.53 -7.39
C GLN A 769 49.84 11.35 -6.54
N PRO A 770 49.14 10.21 -6.52
CA PRO A 770 49.64 8.99 -5.89
C PRO A 770 50.78 8.38 -6.72
N LYS A 771 51.82 7.97 -6.01
CA LYS A 771 53.02 7.29 -6.49
C LYS A 771 52.65 5.94 -7.13
N PRO A 772 53.21 5.56 -8.30
CA PRO A 772 52.86 4.31 -8.96
C PRO A 772 53.31 3.08 -8.17
N THR A 773 52.36 2.18 -7.92
CA THR A 773 52.55 0.86 -7.29
C THR A 773 53.24 -0.10 -8.29
N PRO A 774 54.13 -1.00 -7.85
CA PRO A 774 54.89 -1.88 -8.73
C PRO A 774 54.01 -2.92 -9.41
N THR A 775 54.24 -3.12 -10.70
CA THR A 775 53.60 -4.11 -11.57
C THR A 775 53.98 -5.53 -11.13
N MET A 776 53.01 -6.36 -10.76
CA MET A 776 53.22 -7.80 -10.57
C MET A 776 53.28 -8.52 -11.93
N PRO A 777 54.13 -9.57 -12.06
CA PRO A 777 54.35 -10.26 -13.32
C PRO A 777 53.17 -11.17 -13.72
N MET A 778 52.82 -11.11 -15.00
CA MET A 778 51.81 -11.95 -15.66
C MET A 778 52.12 -13.44 -15.53
N MET A 779 51.14 -14.22 -15.03
CA MET A 779 51.13 -15.67 -15.15
C MET A 779 50.81 -16.09 -16.60
N LYS A 780 51.64 -16.98 -17.14
CA LYS A 780 51.46 -17.62 -18.45
C LYS A 780 50.25 -18.56 -18.45
N PRO A 781 49.50 -18.66 -19.57
CA PRO A 781 48.43 -19.65 -19.71
C PRO A 781 49.00 -21.06 -19.91
N MET A 782 48.46 -22.03 -19.17
CA MET A 782 48.73 -23.46 -19.32
C MET A 782 48.01 -24.02 -20.54
N ALA A 783 48.74 -24.81 -21.33
CA ALA A 783 48.29 -25.47 -22.55
C ALA A 783 47.33 -26.63 -22.25
N ALA A 784 46.28 -26.74 -23.06
CA ALA A 784 45.36 -27.88 -23.08
C ALA A 784 46.05 -29.13 -23.66
N MET A 785 46.04 -30.22 -22.89
CA MET A 785 46.42 -31.56 -23.36
C MET A 785 45.21 -32.27 -23.97
N ALA A 786 45.37 -32.73 -25.20
CA ALA A 786 44.50 -33.68 -25.86
C ALA A 786 44.75 -35.10 -25.32
N GLY A 787 43.68 -35.81 -24.97
CA GLY A 787 43.69 -37.22 -24.58
C GLY A 787 42.83 -38.04 -25.53
N THR A 788 43.49 -38.83 -26.36
CA THR A 788 42.95 -39.91 -27.19
C THR A 788 42.46 -41.08 -26.34
N GLY A 789 41.36 -41.72 -26.74
CA GLY A 789 40.94 -43.02 -26.22
C GLY A 789 40.19 -43.81 -27.30
N ALA A 790 40.80 -44.89 -27.76
CA ALA A 790 40.22 -45.87 -28.69
C ALA A 790 40.00 -47.20 -27.96
N THR A 791 38.85 -47.83 -28.29
CA THR A 791 38.55 -49.28 -28.32
C THR A 791 38.83 -50.15 -27.09
N ALA A 792 37.74 -50.70 -26.53
CA ALA A 792 37.43 -52.13 -26.52
C ALA A 792 35.91 -52.31 -26.50
#